data_AF-A0A371DJ15-F1
#
_entry.id   AF-A0A371DJ15-F1
#
_cell.length_a   1.000
_cell.length_b   1.000
_cell.length_c   1.000
_cell.angle_alpha   90.00
_cell.angle_beta   90.00
_cell.angle_gamma   90.00
#
_symmetry.space_group_name_H-M   'P 1'
#
loop_
_entity.id
_entity.type
_entity.pdbx_description
1 polymer ?
#
loop_
_entity_poly.entity_id
_entity_poly.type
_entity_poly.pdbx_seq_one_letter_code
_entity_poly.pdbx_strand_id
1 'polypeptide(L)'
;MSQDASALKERGNELFKARKMSEAASYYEKAEKADPSSPVYPSNLSAALYEAGDYSRCVDAVLRSWKLLETCPEAQPDLVAKLSVRLAKALCHGVSARAITHDLVTRRHDEIWKLQDCATKLTAQGKTKKPDDDFTRVWDDSWIHIESDLKSYNEKREACLQGLSRLPMFCKPLAQEELYFSIGHDPIIDLTAGWLNHPHPLAIDVLPREKLSKLAFLFGGVGDGRHALATVCGLHAAYKNLSKTKRRIFRAHFTLLDIDHSMLARDLCMLLLLHQLNSTSNATIRTEIKATIMYTFIGAVMPSYCYERLQTIIGDLRRRLTATPPELPPWLHVVPESIPAITKTLEHWSKLKKSTSRTLEIHRYMSRLNPPDVSRMGADETRRWNMFITQEREKTKNFLHSATDADLVKIGVIPETVHPSRRRGYLLENMESAVDDYQKMYPFGQVRPIEDLWYQELKVLLPPEELRSRHPGFDNAWETIVTKKELDRTIRREALTHINEEWKPNVTLFAPKYFDPQRYPGGDGYPPLDADVLETAACIDLFNSRTGPNARKQARDSIWILASEACGAFFEEASAALKALADRITLEVLCGGLSEELYKMHAKADTARPKEFPRKYTRMWLSNVPDYVHGPMNTIVYNIPNVQDDPQAALAFNSLANVGAFVDDDEYFHTYTLLTPPEIRRYLGCQVMHPKVTTEVAVLRPLALSRPLTELATQDELKTWLTRVLFNTVLPARSKMGMSKVHVPHNLVAFFGLLLYLHGVGYPSHWLCELLARILSGSVHSDLAPFRGEYPMPISERARRVQPRRVRTDPWLVELETIIATAYYALPFSLAGAIPDDFSRDPCDIVVWEVQVKPTRLFSTQSMFNPVSPYDFRTHLLFYRSDLMGPPAVINHLASIFEGKASPAPGTFFILTSQEHVQYETSIRFRLSRRRVELKMRKEKWSMVAYRNDSGHQATVPVAIEHWALIADSDGDFGLSEPGLASRTAYESALEELD
;
A
#
# COMPACT_ATOMS: atom_id res chain seq x y z
N MET A 1 55.96 17.53 -16.05
CA MET A 1 55.68 18.52 -15.00
C MET A 1 55.12 17.78 -13.80
N SER A 2 55.85 17.76 -12.68
CA SER A 2 55.33 17.22 -11.41
C SER A 2 54.14 18.08 -10.99
N GLN A 3 52.97 17.47 -10.73
CA GLN A 3 51.84 18.23 -10.18
C GLN A 3 52.17 18.61 -8.74
N ASP A 4 52.12 19.89 -8.41
CA ASP A 4 52.35 20.39 -7.05
C ASP A 4 51.28 19.83 -6.09
N ALA A 5 51.72 19.00 -5.12
CA ALA A 5 50.86 18.38 -4.12
C ALA A 5 50.08 19.41 -3.30
N SER A 6 50.68 20.58 -3.04
CA SER A 6 50.04 21.67 -2.32
C SER A 6 48.86 22.26 -3.10
N ALA A 7 49.06 22.52 -4.39
CA ALA A 7 48.00 23.01 -5.29
C ALA A 7 46.84 22.00 -5.42
N LEU A 8 47.15 20.70 -5.52
CA LEU A 8 46.15 19.63 -5.55
C LEU A 8 45.32 19.59 -4.25
N LYS A 9 45.98 19.71 -3.09
CA LYS A 9 45.33 19.77 -1.78
C LYS A 9 44.43 21.00 -1.65
N GLU A 10 44.87 22.17 -2.08
CA GLU A 10 44.02 23.38 -2.02
C GLU A 10 42.80 23.25 -2.93
N ARG A 11 42.96 22.66 -4.12
CA ARG A 11 41.80 22.35 -4.97
C ARG A 11 40.83 21.36 -4.31
N GLY A 12 41.36 20.34 -3.62
CA GLY A 12 40.56 19.44 -2.79
C GLY A 12 39.81 20.17 -1.69
N ASN A 13 40.45 21.13 -1.00
CA ASN A 13 39.83 21.94 0.05
C ASN A 13 38.68 22.80 -0.46
N GLU A 14 38.82 23.42 -1.64
CA GLU A 14 37.75 24.16 -2.29
C GLU A 14 36.53 23.29 -2.56
N LEU A 15 36.75 22.08 -3.10
CA LEU A 15 35.70 21.12 -3.41
C LEU A 15 35.04 20.56 -2.13
N PHE A 16 35.83 20.31 -1.09
CA PHE A 16 35.34 19.86 0.22
C PHE A 16 34.40 20.92 0.82
N LYS A 17 34.80 22.20 0.80
CA LYS A 17 33.96 23.34 1.25
C LYS A 17 32.69 23.48 0.40
N ALA A 18 32.78 23.17 -0.90
CA ALA A 18 31.64 23.12 -1.81
C ALA A 18 30.77 21.85 -1.66
N ARG A 19 31.04 21.00 -0.66
CA ARG A 19 30.35 19.73 -0.39
C ARG A 19 30.43 18.70 -1.53
N LYS A 20 31.45 18.80 -2.39
CA LYS A 20 31.72 17.86 -3.49
C LYS A 20 32.70 16.78 -3.04
N MET A 21 32.23 15.91 -2.14
CA MET A 21 33.09 14.99 -1.39
C MET A 21 33.86 14.01 -2.27
N SER A 22 33.21 13.40 -3.28
CA SER A 22 33.88 12.46 -4.20
C SER A 22 34.95 13.12 -5.06
N GLU A 23 34.70 14.35 -5.52
CA GLU A 23 35.69 15.12 -6.29
C GLU A 23 36.87 15.53 -5.38
N ALA A 24 36.57 16.02 -4.17
CA ALA A 24 37.59 16.37 -3.17
C ALA A 24 38.50 15.19 -2.83
N ALA A 25 37.92 14.01 -2.59
CA ALA A 25 38.66 12.77 -2.36
C ALA A 25 39.63 12.45 -3.51
N SER A 26 39.20 12.60 -4.77
CA SER A 26 40.07 12.38 -5.94
C SER A 26 41.29 13.31 -5.97
N TYR A 27 41.12 14.59 -5.58
CA TYR A 27 42.24 15.53 -5.50
C TYR A 27 43.18 15.22 -4.33
N TYR A 28 42.66 14.81 -3.18
CA TYR A 28 43.50 14.39 -2.05
C TYR A 28 44.30 13.12 -2.37
N GLU A 29 43.73 12.14 -3.09
CA GLU A 29 44.48 10.97 -3.58
C GLU A 29 45.61 11.35 -4.54
N LYS A 30 45.39 12.34 -5.41
CA LYS A 30 46.44 12.85 -6.30
C LYS A 30 47.54 13.56 -5.51
N ALA A 31 47.17 14.34 -4.49
CA ALA A 31 48.13 15.00 -3.61
C ALA A 31 48.95 13.97 -2.81
N GLU A 32 48.31 12.93 -2.26
CA GLU A 32 48.99 11.81 -1.57
C GLU A 32 49.97 11.07 -2.50
N LYS A 33 49.63 10.89 -3.78
CA LYS A 33 50.55 10.31 -4.77
C LYS A 33 51.71 11.23 -5.14
N ALA A 34 51.48 12.54 -5.17
CA ALA A 34 52.50 13.53 -5.50
C ALA A 34 53.51 13.75 -4.36
N ASP A 35 53.07 13.63 -3.11
CA ASP A 35 53.92 13.62 -1.92
C ASP A 35 53.43 12.57 -0.90
N PRO A 36 53.95 11.34 -0.98
CA PRO A 36 53.57 10.23 -0.10
C PRO A 36 54.06 10.36 1.35
N SER A 37 54.93 11.34 1.65
CA SER A 37 55.54 11.48 2.97
C SER A 37 54.68 12.28 3.95
N SER A 38 53.74 13.07 3.43
CA SER A 38 52.91 13.96 4.24
C SER A 38 51.67 13.23 4.80
N PRO A 39 51.47 13.20 6.13
CA PRO A 39 50.28 12.61 6.74
C PRO A 39 48.99 13.42 6.49
N VAL A 40 49.12 14.67 6.00
CA VAL A 40 47.99 15.58 5.82
C VAL A 40 47.07 15.16 4.68
N TYR A 41 47.62 14.69 3.56
CA TYR A 41 46.82 14.28 2.40
C TYR A 41 45.92 13.06 2.68
N PRO A 42 46.42 11.93 3.22
CA PRO A 42 45.56 10.81 3.60
C PRO A 42 44.58 11.18 4.72
N SER A 43 44.93 12.09 5.64
CA SER A 43 43.97 12.62 6.62
C SER A 43 42.82 13.38 5.95
N ASN A 44 43.12 14.31 5.04
CA ASN A 44 42.09 15.08 4.33
C ASN A 44 41.23 14.17 3.43
N LEU A 45 41.86 13.17 2.79
CA LEU A 45 41.16 12.12 2.06
C LEU A 45 40.19 11.37 2.96
N SER A 46 40.61 10.92 4.14
CA SER A 46 39.72 10.22 5.07
C SER A 46 38.53 11.08 5.51
N ALA A 47 38.70 12.40 5.68
CA ALA A 47 37.59 13.30 5.97
C ALA A 47 36.57 13.35 4.83
N ALA A 48 37.04 13.50 3.58
CA ALA A 48 36.17 13.50 2.41
C ALA A 48 35.43 12.16 2.22
N LEU A 49 36.11 11.03 2.45
CA LEU A 49 35.52 9.69 2.36
C LEU A 49 34.47 9.44 3.45
N TYR A 50 34.72 9.88 4.69
CA TYR A 50 33.74 9.79 5.78
C TYR A 50 32.45 10.55 5.45
N GLU A 51 32.58 11.80 5.00
CA GLU A 51 31.42 12.64 4.62
C GLU A 51 30.67 12.07 3.41
N ALA A 52 31.37 11.37 2.50
CA ALA A 52 30.76 10.65 1.39
C ALA A 52 30.06 9.34 1.81
N GLY A 53 30.27 8.85 3.04
CA GLY A 53 29.77 7.57 3.52
C GLY A 53 30.62 6.35 3.11
N ASP A 54 31.82 6.56 2.53
CA ASP A 54 32.76 5.50 2.16
C ASP A 54 33.63 5.12 3.36
N TYR A 55 33.02 4.42 4.32
CA TYR A 55 33.63 4.12 5.62
C TYR A 55 34.85 3.21 5.51
N SER A 56 34.84 2.22 4.61
CA SER A 56 35.97 1.30 4.44
C SER A 56 37.22 2.03 3.94
N ARG A 57 37.11 2.83 2.87
CA ARG A 57 38.25 3.61 2.37
C ARG A 57 38.66 4.73 3.33
N CYS A 58 37.71 5.27 4.11
CA CYS A 58 38.02 6.18 5.20
C CYS A 58 38.96 5.54 6.23
N VAL A 59 38.65 4.32 6.71
CA VAL A 59 39.50 3.59 7.65
C VAL A 59 40.89 3.37 7.07
N ASP A 60 41.00 2.92 5.82
CA ASP A 60 42.30 2.72 5.16
C ASP A 60 43.11 4.02 5.08
N ALA A 61 42.47 5.13 4.71
CA ALA A 61 43.13 6.44 4.64
C ALA A 61 43.57 6.95 6.03
N VAL A 62 42.78 6.70 7.07
CA VAL A 62 43.18 7.01 8.46
C VAL A 62 44.42 6.21 8.85
N LEU A 63 44.42 4.89 8.65
CA LEU A 63 45.53 4.03 9.05
C LEU A 63 46.82 4.35 8.26
N ARG A 64 46.72 4.74 6.98
CA ARG A 64 47.87 5.25 6.21
C ARG A 64 48.43 6.54 6.79
N SER A 65 47.56 7.49 7.16
CA SER A 65 47.98 8.74 7.81
C SER A 65 48.64 8.46 9.17
N TRP A 66 48.07 7.54 9.96
CA TRP A 66 48.62 7.12 11.24
C TRP A 66 50.00 6.50 11.11
N LYS A 67 50.22 5.61 10.13
CA LYS A 67 51.53 4.97 9.90
C LYS A 67 52.66 5.98 9.66
N LEU A 68 52.36 7.12 9.05
CA LEU A 68 53.34 8.21 8.84
C LEU A 68 53.63 8.99 10.14
N LEU A 69 52.70 9.01 11.09
CA LEU A 69 52.81 9.71 12.38
C LEU A 69 53.33 8.83 13.52
N GLU A 70 53.17 7.51 13.43
CA GLU A 70 53.47 6.54 14.52
C GLU A 70 54.90 6.70 15.09
N THR A 71 55.86 7.09 14.25
CA THR A 71 57.26 7.29 14.65
C THR A 71 57.52 8.59 15.42
N CYS A 72 56.67 9.62 15.26
CA CYS A 72 56.81 10.91 15.94
C CYS A 72 55.42 11.56 16.18
N PRO A 73 54.56 10.94 17.02
CA PRO A 73 53.15 11.36 17.15
C PRO A 73 53.01 12.73 17.84
N GLU A 74 54.00 13.12 18.66
CA GLU A 74 54.03 14.42 19.34
C GLU A 74 54.26 15.61 18.40
N ALA A 75 54.70 15.36 17.16
CA ALA A 75 54.87 16.41 16.17
C ALA A 75 53.53 17.00 15.71
N GLN A 76 52.46 16.20 15.71
CA GLN A 76 51.11 16.62 15.28
C GLN A 76 50.00 16.00 16.16
N PRO A 77 49.96 16.30 17.47
CA PRO A 77 49.06 15.64 18.42
C PRO A 77 47.58 15.88 18.11
N ASP A 78 47.22 17.09 17.66
CA ASP A 78 45.87 17.42 17.23
C ASP A 78 45.41 16.59 16.01
N LEU A 79 46.34 16.20 15.13
CA LEU A 79 46.02 15.38 13.97
C LEU A 79 45.78 13.92 14.38
N VAL A 80 46.61 13.38 15.28
CA VAL A 80 46.44 12.03 15.86
C VAL A 80 45.07 11.90 16.53
N ALA A 81 44.68 12.89 17.36
CA ALA A 81 43.37 12.89 18.00
C ALA A 81 42.21 12.90 16.98
N LYS A 82 42.28 13.77 15.94
CA LYS A 82 41.27 13.83 14.87
C LYS A 82 41.15 12.52 14.09
N LEU A 83 42.28 11.89 13.77
CA LEU A 83 42.32 10.60 13.09
C LEU A 83 41.66 9.51 13.94
N SER A 84 41.96 9.47 15.23
CA SER A 84 41.39 8.50 16.16
C SER A 84 39.86 8.63 16.28
N VAL A 85 39.33 9.84 16.47
CA VAL A 85 37.86 10.06 16.50
C VAL A 85 37.21 9.65 15.18
N ARG A 86 37.81 10.02 14.04
CA ARG A 86 37.29 9.66 12.72
C ARG A 86 37.31 8.16 12.49
N LEU A 87 38.38 7.47 12.92
CA LEU A 87 38.49 6.01 12.84
C LEU A 87 37.32 5.36 13.59
N ALA A 88 37.09 5.74 14.85
CA ALA A 88 36.03 5.16 15.66
C ALA A 88 34.64 5.41 15.05
N LYS A 89 34.35 6.62 14.56
CA LYS A 89 33.08 6.91 13.86
C LYS A 89 32.92 6.08 12.59
N ALA A 90 33.97 5.98 11.77
CA ALA A 90 33.96 5.20 10.54
C ALA A 90 33.78 3.70 10.82
N LEU A 91 34.40 3.18 11.87
CA LEU A 91 34.22 1.81 12.32
C LEU A 91 32.78 1.57 12.80
N CYS A 92 32.24 2.45 13.66
CA CYS A 92 30.86 2.35 14.17
C CYS A 92 29.84 2.29 13.02
N HIS A 93 29.86 3.29 12.13
CA HIS A 93 28.90 3.34 11.04
C HIS A 93 29.21 2.30 9.95
N GLY A 94 30.47 2.02 9.65
CA GLY A 94 30.88 1.06 8.63
C GLY A 94 30.52 -0.37 8.99
N VAL A 95 30.67 -0.77 10.26
CA VAL A 95 30.22 -2.07 10.75
C VAL A 95 28.69 -2.14 10.71
N SER A 96 27.99 -1.13 11.25
CA SER A 96 26.51 -1.05 11.20
C SER A 96 25.95 -1.08 9.76
N ALA A 97 26.63 -0.43 8.81
CA ALA A 97 26.26 -0.41 7.40
C ALA A 97 26.74 -1.64 6.60
N ARG A 98 27.57 -2.50 7.21
CA ARG A 98 28.18 -3.71 6.62
C ARG A 98 29.13 -3.37 5.48
N ALA A 99 29.62 -2.13 5.46
CA ALA A 99 30.73 -1.69 4.63
C ALA A 99 32.10 -2.14 5.19
N ILE A 100 32.16 -2.46 6.49
CA ILE A 100 33.34 -2.98 7.19
C ILE A 100 33.00 -4.35 7.77
N THR A 101 33.82 -5.36 7.47
CA THR A 101 33.61 -6.74 7.93
C THR A 101 34.34 -7.02 9.24
N HIS A 102 33.86 -8.02 9.98
CA HIS A 102 34.56 -8.52 11.18
C HIS A 102 36.02 -8.89 10.89
N ASP A 103 36.27 -9.60 9.78
CA ASP A 103 37.62 -9.99 9.37
C ASP A 103 38.56 -8.79 9.14
N LEU A 104 38.05 -7.70 8.55
CA LEU A 104 38.84 -6.48 8.37
C LEU A 104 39.23 -5.87 9.73
N VAL A 105 38.28 -5.80 10.67
CA VAL A 105 38.53 -5.28 12.02
C VAL A 105 39.55 -6.14 12.75
N THR A 106 39.42 -7.47 12.71
CA THR A 106 40.36 -8.40 13.35
C THR A 106 41.77 -8.27 12.76
N ARG A 107 41.92 -8.22 11.43
CA ARG A 107 43.23 -8.09 10.78
C ARG A 107 43.92 -6.76 11.08
N ARG A 108 43.15 -5.70 11.33
CA ARG A 108 43.64 -4.34 11.61
C ARG A 108 43.65 -4.01 13.10
N HIS A 109 43.34 -4.96 13.98
CA HIS A 109 43.10 -4.73 15.40
C HIS A 109 44.26 -3.97 16.07
N ASP A 110 45.49 -4.41 15.85
CA ASP A 110 46.68 -3.77 16.41
C ASP A 110 46.85 -2.32 15.93
N GLU A 111 46.61 -2.05 14.63
CA GLU A 111 46.72 -0.70 14.06
C GLU A 111 45.66 0.24 14.66
N ILE A 112 44.43 -0.26 14.82
CA ILE A 112 43.29 0.47 15.38
C ILE A 112 43.57 0.87 16.83
N TRP A 113 43.94 -0.11 17.67
CA TRP A 113 44.14 0.11 19.10
C TRP A 113 45.40 0.92 19.42
N LYS A 114 46.47 0.81 18.62
CA LYS A 114 47.65 1.67 18.76
C LYS A 114 47.32 3.15 18.54
N LEU A 115 46.51 3.47 17.53
CA LEU A 115 46.09 4.85 17.28
C LEU A 115 45.20 5.37 18.43
N GLN A 116 44.29 4.53 18.93
CA GLN A 116 43.44 4.86 20.08
C GLN A 116 44.28 5.15 21.33
N ASP A 117 45.18 4.24 21.72
CA ASP A 117 46.03 4.37 22.91
C ASP A 117 46.94 5.61 22.82
N CYS A 118 47.54 5.86 21.66
CA CYS A 118 48.36 7.04 21.44
C CYS A 118 47.56 8.34 21.60
N ALA A 119 46.37 8.42 20.98
CA ALA A 119 45.50 9.58 21.10
C ALA A 119 45.04 9.82 22.54
N THR A 120 44.72 8.76 23.27
CA THR A 120 44.35 8.81 24.70
C THR A 120 45.49 9.39 25.54
N LYS A 121 46.73 8.88 25.35
CA LYS A 121 47.91 9.37 26.07
C LYS A 121 48.20 10.84 25.80
N LEU A 122 48.17 11.26 24.54
CA LEU A 122 48.41 12.66 24.16
C LEU A 122 47.36 13.61 24.73
N THR A 123 46.10 13.16 24.78
CA THR A 123 44.99 13.92 25.35
C THR A 123 45.13 14.03 26.87
N ALA A 124 45.44 12.93 27.56
CA ALA A 124 45.68 12.92 29.01
C ALA A 124 46.87 13.80 29.42
N GLN A 125 47.88 13.95 28.55
CA GLN A 125 49.02 14.83 28.75
C GLN A 125 48.73 16.32 28.47
N GLY A 126 47.50 16.68 28.06
CA GLY A 126 47.14 18.06 27.71
C GLY A 126 47.86 18.60 26.47
N LYS A 127 48.42 17.72 25.62
CA LYS A 127 49.14 18.11 24.39
C LYS A 127 48.21 18.44 23.22
N THR A 128 46.92 18.12 23.35
CA THR A 128 45.89 18.43 22.34
C THR A 128 45.14 19.71 22.72
N LYS A 129 44.80 20.54 21.74
CA LYS A 129 44.20 21.87 22.00
C LYS A 129 42.76 21.82 22.55
N LYS A 130 42.11 20.66 22.51
CA LYS A 130 40.83 20.35 23.18
C LYS A 130 40.74 18.83 23.42
N PRO A 131 40.48 18.35 24.65
CA PRO A 131 39.83 17.06 24.81
C PRO A 131 38.41 17.24 24.25
N ASP A 132 38.12 16.60 23.12
CA ASP A 132 36.74 16.56 22.64
C ASP A 132 35.98 15.64 23.61
N ASP A 133 34.89 16.11 24.24
CA ASP A 133 33.91 15.22 24.91
C ASP A 133 33.46 14.10 23.94
N ASP A 134 33.64 14.32 22.64
CA ASP A 134 33.44 13.39 21.54
C ASP A 134 34.43 12.19 21.52
N PHE A 135 35.65 12.31 22.08
CA PHE A 135 36.65 11.23 22.05
C PHE A 135 36.23 10.05 22.94
N THR A 136 35.99 10.31 24.22
CA THR A 136 35.51 9.31 25.19
C THR A 136 34.17 8.73 24.74
N ARG A 137 33.22 9.59 24.32
CA ARG A 137 31.89 9.17 23.88
C ARG A 137 31.91 8.22 22.68
N VAL A 138 32.77 8.46 21.69
CA VAL A 138 32.80 7.62 20.48
C VAL A 138 33.55 6.31 20.71
N TRP A 139 34.61 6.31 21.52
CA TRP A 139 35.33 5.07 21.83
C TRP A 139 34.60 4.22 22.87
N ASP A 140 34.30 4.80 24.03
CA ASP A 140 33.77 4.07 25.20
C ASP A 140 32.27 3.80 25.05
N ASP A 141 31.48 4.81 24.72
CA ASP A 141 30.01 4.66 24.66
C ASP A 141 29.52 4.11 23.31
N SER A 142 30.37 4.04 22.28
CA SER A 142 29.98 3.57 20.95
C SER A 142 30.81 2.40 20.40
N TRP A 143 32.11 2.60 20.13
CA TRP A 143 32.90 1.58 19.46
C TRP A 143 33.08 0.31 20.29
N ILE A 144 33.44 0.42 21.57
CA ILE A 144 33.64 -0.74 22.45
C ILE A 144 32.38 -1.64 22.49
N HIS A 145 31.20 -1.03 22.53
CA HIS A 145 29.93 -1.77 22.51
C HIS A 145 29.67 -2.46 21.16
N ILE A 146 30.00 -1.80 20.04
CA ILE A 146 29.86 -2.41 18.71
C ILE A 146 30.87 -3.53 18.51
N GLU A 147 32.10 -3.34 18.97
CA GLU A 147 33.17 -4.34 18.89
C GLU A 147 32.77 -5.62 19.65
N SER A 148 32.20 -5.48 20.84
CA SER A 148 31.69 -6.64 21.59
C SER A 148 30.56 -7.39 20.87
N ASP A 149 29.77 -6.66 20.07
CA ASP A 149 28.61 -7.19 19.35
C ASP A 149 28.88 -7.53 17.87
N LEU A 150 30.13 -7.46 17.40
CA LEU A 150 30.48 -7.65 15.98
C LEU A 150 29.91 -8.94 15.38
N LYS A 151 29.94 -10.02 16.15
CA LYS A 151 29.39 -11.33 15.75
C LYS A 151 27.86 -11.26 15.67
N SER A 152 27.21 -10.72 16.71
CA SER A 152 25.76 -10.55 16.79
C SER A 152 25.19 -9.72 15.63
N TYR A 153 25.90 -8.69 15.18
CA TYR A 153 25.50 -7.85 14.03
C TYR A 153 25.36 -8.63 12.72
N ASN A 154 26.05 -9.77 12.57
CA ASN A 154 25.89 -10.65 11.41
C ASN A 154 24.85 -11.74 11.68
N GLU A 155 24.88 -12.37 12.85
CA GLU A 155 24.03 -13.53 13.18
C GLU A 155 22.56 -13.16 13.41
N LYS A 156 22.29 -12.02 14.06
CA LYS A 156 20.93 -11.62 14.47
C LYS A 156 20.23 -10.69 13.48
N ARG A 157 20.94 -10.21 12.46
CA ARG A 157 20.41 -9.22 11.49
C ARG A 157 19.11 -9.67 10.82
N GLU A 158 19.11 -10.89 10.29
CA GLU A 158 17.96 -11.41 9.54
C GLU A 158 16.73 -11.50 10.43
N ALA A 159 16.89 -12.04 11.65
CA ALA A 159 15.82 -12.12 12.64
C ALA A 159 15.29 -10.72 13.03
N CYS A 160 16.16 -9.72 13.21
CA CYS A 160 15.74 -8.33 13.46
C CYS A 160 14.99 -7.71 12.28
N LEU A 161 15.40 -7.97 11.04
CA LEU A 161 14.67 -7.50 9.84
C LEU A 161 13.29 -8.15 9.74
N GLN A 162 13.22 -9.45 10.00
CA GLN A 162 11.95 -10.18 10.02
C GLN A 162 11.03 -9.64 11.13
N GLY A 163 11.57 -9.41 12.33
CA GLY A 163 10.84 -8.79 13.44
C GLY A 163 10.32 -7.40 13.07
N LEU A 164 11.16 -6.55 12.49
CA LEU A 164 10.76 -5.21 12.04
C LEU A 164 9.67 -5.26 10.96
N SER A 165 9.73 -6.24 10.05
CA SER A 165 8.70 -6.42 9.02
C SER A 165 7.33 -6.87 9.53
N ARG A 166 7.27 -7.35 10.77
CA ARG A 166 6.03 -7.75 11.45
C ARG A 166 5.46 -6.64 12.33
N LEU A 167 6.22 -5.57 12.59
CA LEU A 167 5.68 -4.42 13.33
C LEU A 167 4.63 -3.69 12.48
N PRO A 168 3.50 -3.27 13.08
CA PRO A 168 2.44 -2.59 12.36
C PRO A 168 2.89 -1.20 11.90
N MET A 169 2.96 -0.96 10.60
CA MET A 169 3.39 0.32 10.00
C MET A 169 2.27 1.37 9.86
N PHE A 170 1.03 0.95 10.15
CA PHE A 170 -0.15 1.80 10.09
C PHE A 170 -0.80 1.90 11.48
N CYS A 171 -1.21 3.11 11.89
CA CYS A 171 -2.13 3.29 13.01
C CYS A 171 -3.38 2.45 12.76
N LYS A 172 -3.90 1.73 13.77
CA LYS A 172 -5.11 0.93 13.59
C LYS A 172 -6.37 1.81 13.73
N PRO A 173 -7.50 1.41 13.14
CA PRO A 173 -8.79 2.01 13.46
C PRO A 173 -9.26 1.59 14.86
N LEU A 174 -10.32 2.20 15.38
CA LEU A 174 -10.93 1.76 16.65
C LEU A 174 -11.68 0.44 16.47
N ALA A 175 -12.32 0.28 15.31
CA ALA A 175 -12.94 -0.95 14.86
C ALA A 175 -12.47 -1.26 13.43
N GLN A 176 -12.24 -2.53 13.12
CA GLN A 176 -11.72 -2.92 11.81
C GLN A 176 -12.81 -2.78 10.72
N GLU A 177 -12.46 -2.09 9.64
CA GLU A 177 -13.29 -2.01 8.45
C GLU A 177 -12.66 -2.76 7.29
N GLU A 178 -13.24 -3.90 6.93
CA GLU A 178 -13.01 -4.47 5.60
C GLU A 178 -13.89 -3.67 4.62
N LEU A 179 -13.25 -2.84 3.79
CA LEU A 179 -13.89 -2.24 2.63
C LEU A 179 -14.05 -3.35 1.58
N TYR A 180 -15.29 -3.61 1.19
CA TYR A 180 -15.66 -4.73 0.32
C TYR A 180 -16.34 -4.11 -0.89
N PHE A 181 -15.69 -4.17 -2.05
CA PHE A 181 -16.29 -3.82 -3.33
C PHE A 181 -16.30 -5.07 -4.18
N SER A 182 -17.49 -5.62 -4.43
CA SER A 182 -17.64 -6.89 -5.13
C SER A 182 -17.46 -6.76 -6.64
N ILE A 183 -17.83 -5.64 -7.24
CA ILE A 183 -17.87 -5.52 -8.70
C ILE A 183 -17.10 -4.27 -9.07
N GLY A 184 -16.00 -4.44 -9.82
CA GLY A 184 -15.33 -3.28 -10.37
C GLY A 184 -16.10 -2.71 -11.57
N HIS A 185 -15.89 -1.44 -11.87
CA HIS A 185 -16.55 -0.75 -12.99
C HIS A 185 -15.56 0.02 -13.89
N ASP A 186 -14.25 -0.06 -13.61
CA ASP A 186 -13.20 0.53 -14.45
C ASP A 186 -12.78 -0.37 -15.62
N PRO A 187 -12.18 0.20 -16.69
CA PRO A 187 -11.75 -0.56 -17.86
C PRO A 187 -10.74 -1.66 -17.53
N ILE A 188 -10.80 -2.79 -18.24
CA ILE A 188 -9.92 -3.93 -18.01
C ILE A 188 -8.48 -3.63 -18.44
N ILE A 189 -7.56 -3.79 -17.50
CA ILE A 189 -6.10 -3.74 -17.70
C ILE A 189 -5.53 -5.13 -18.02
N ASP A 190 -4.71 -5.19 -19.07
CA ASP A 190 -3.81 -6.30 -19.40
C ASP A 190 -2.36 -5.83 -19.27
N LEU A 191 -1.65 -6.35 -18.26
CA LEU A 191 -0.28 -5.91 -17.94
C LEU A 191 0.76 -6.30 -19.00
N THR A 192 0.39 -7.13 -19.99
CA THR A 192 1.25 -7.38 -21.16
C THR A 192 1.15 -6.27 -22.21
N ALA A 193 0.02 -5.55 -22.27
CA ALA A 193 -0.21 -4.45 -23.19
C ALA A 193 0.16 -3.06 -22.60
N GLY A 194 0.12 -2.91 -21.28
CA GLY A 194 0.44 -1.66 -20.58
C GLY A 194 -0.58 -1.35 -19.48
N TRP A 195 -0.77 -0.07 -19.16
CA TRP A 195 -1.75 0.37 -18.15
C TRP A 195 -2.68 1.42 -18.75
N LEU A 196 -3.99 1.14 -18.81
CA LEU A 196 -5.04 2.06 -19.27
C LEU A 196 -4.57 2.99 -20.43
N ASN A 197 -4.52 4.31 -20.19
CA ASN A 197 -4.15 5.33 -21.17
C ASN A 197 -2.63 5.52 -21.36
N HIS A 198 -1.79 4.78 -20.63
CA HIS A 198 -0.33 4.80 -20.72
C HIS A 198 0.19 3.49 -21.36
N PRO A 199 0.25 3.39 -22.70
CA PRO A 199 0.74 2.20 -23.38
C PRO A 199 2.21 1.94 -23.02
N HIS A 200 2.46 0.84 -22.32
CA HIS A 200 3.79 0.37 -21.93
C HIS A 200 3.90 -1.16 -22.10
N PRO A 201 3.79 -1.65 -23.35
CA PRO A 201 3.71 -3.07 -23.63
C PRO A 201 4.98 -3.80 -23.20
N LEU A 202 4.81 -5.01 -22.68
CA LEU A 202 5.89 -5.90 -22.32
C LEU A 202 6.36 -6.65 -23.57
N ALA A 203 7.59 -6.38 -24.01
CA ALA A 203 8.16 -7.00 -25.20
C ALA A 203 8.69 -8.42 -24.87
N ILE A 204 7.77 -9.36 -24.67
CA ILE A 204 8.05 -10.73 -24.18
C ILE A 204 8.93 -11.51 -25.17
N ASP A 205 8.73 -11.29 -26.46
CA ASP A 205 9.43 -11.97 -27.55
C ASP A 205 10.91 -11.60 -27.64
N VAL A 206 11.33 -10.44 -27.12
CA VAL A 206 12.74 -10.00 -27.08
C VAL A 206 13.41 -10.23 -25.72
N LEU A 207 12.67 -10.70 -24.70
CA LEU A 207 13.26 -10.95 -23.38
C LEU A 207 14.39 -11.99 -23.43
N PRO A 208 15.48 -11.78 -22.65
CA PRO A 208 16.52 -12.78 -22.44
C PRO A 208 15.95 -14.06 -21.80
N ARG A 209 16.65 -15.19 -22.03
CA ARG A 209 16.25 -16.51 -21.52
C ARG A 209 15.96 -16.51 -20.02
N GLU A 210 16.81 -15.86 -19.23
CA GLU A 210 16.65 -15.82 -17.77
C GLU A 210 15.37 -15.11 -17.35
N LYS A 211 15.07 -13.94 -17.94
CA LYS A 211 13.87 -13.15 -17.63
C LYS A 211 12.59 -13.85 -18.10
N LEU A 212 12.62 -14.47 -19.28
CA LEU A 212 11.48 -15.20 -19.84
C LEU A 212 11.06 -16.41 -18.97
N SER A 213 11.99 -16.98 -18.22
CA SER A 213 11.74 -18.07 -17.26
C SER A 213 11.32 -17.61 -15.87
N LYS A 214 11.20 -16.29 -15.64
CA LYS A 214 10.95 -15.68 -14.32
C LYS A 214 10.01 -14.47 -14.42
N LEU A 215 9.09 -14.46 -15.38
CA LEU A 215 8.08 -13.41 -15.46
C LEU A 215 7.21 -13.46 -14.20
N ALA A 216 6.97 -12.32 -13.57
CA ALA A 216 6.17 -12.27 -12.36
C ALA A 216 5.26 -11.04 -12.37
N PHE A 217 3.99 -11.26 -12.06
CA PHE A 217 2.92 -10.26 -12.05
C PHE A 217 2.31 -10.22 -10.65
N LEU A 218 2.11 -9.03 -10.10
CA LEU A 218 1.39 -8.84 -8.84
C LEU A 218 0.16 -7.97 -9.05
N PHE A 219 -0.95 -8.41 -8.47
CA PHE A 219 -2.20 -7.67 -8.38
C PHE A 219 -2.47 -7.43 -6.90
N GLY A 220 -2.24 -6.21 -6.43
CA GLY A 220 -2.54 -5.78 -5.06
C GLY A 220 -3.90 -5.10 -5.02
N GLY A 221 -4.80 -5.57 -4.15
CA GLY A 221 -6.21 -5.21 -4.24
C GLY A 221 -6.82 -5.82 -5.50
N VAL A 222 -6.69 -7.15 -5.64
CA VAL A 222 -7.08 -7.89 -6.84
C VAL A 222 -8.57 -7.74 -7.17
N GLY A 223 -9.41 -7.51 -6.15
CA GLY A 223 -10.84 -7.25 -6.32
C GLY A 223 -11.57 -8.44 -6.96
N ASP A 224 -12.19 -8.21 -8.13
CA ASP A 224 -12.93 -9.22 -8.88
C ASP A 224 -12.06 -10.09 -9.82
N GLY A 225 -10.73 -9.93 -9.78
CA GLY A 225 -9.79 -10.79 -10.51
C GLY A 225 -9.70 -10.54 -12.03
N ARG A 226 -10.51 -9.63 -12.60
CA ARG A 226 -10.56 -9.45 -14.07
C ARG A 226 -9.25 -9.04 -14.70
N HIS A 227 -8.46 -8.18 -14.02
CA HIS A 227 -7.17 -7.71 -14.54
C HIS A 227 -6.15 -8.85 -14.57
N ALA A 228 -6.20 -9.76 -13.60
CA ALA A 228 -5.37 -10.95 -13.58
C ALA A 228 -5.75 -11.90 -14.73
N LEU A 229 -7.06 -12.17 -14.92
CA LEU A 229 -7.55 -13.01 -16.02
C LEU A 229 -7.24 -12.40 -17.40
N ALA A 230 -7.43 -11.10 -17.58
CA ALA A 230 -7.11 -10.39 -18.81
C ALA A 230 -5.61 -10.45 -19.12
N THR A 231 -4.76 -10.30 -18.10
CA THR A 231 -3.30 -10.46 -18.26
C THR A 231 -2.93 -11.90 -18.62
N VAL A 232 -3.63 -12.92 -18.10
CA VAL A 232 -3.46 -14.31 -18.53
C VAL A 232 -3.82 -14.48 -20.01
N CYS A 233 -4.89 -13.85 -20.49
CA CYS A 233 -5.26 -13.83 -21.91
C CYS A 233 -4.17 -13.16 -22.78
N GLY A 234 -3.71 -11.97 -22.40
CA GLY A 234 -2.63 -11.25 -23.09
C GLY A 234 -1.33 -12.05 -23.13
N LEU A 235 -0.99 -12.71 -22.03
CA LEU A 235 0.19 -13.57 -21.92
C LEU A 235 0.08 -14.81 -22.81
N HIS A 236 -1.10 -15.42 -22.92
CA HIS A 236 -1.36 -16.52 -23.85
C HIS A 236 -1.22 -16.07 -25.31
N ALA A 237 -1.72 -14.89 -25.66
CA ALA A 237 -1.53 -14.30 -26.99
C ALA A 237 -0.04 -14.09 -27.31
N ALA A 238 0.72 -13.51 -26.37
CA ALA A 238 2.17 -13.34 -26.52
C ALA A 238 2.90 -14.70 -26.64
N TYR A 239 2.52 -15.69 -25.83
CA TYR A 239 3.09 -17.04 -25.86
C TYR A 239 2.92 -17.72 -27.23
N LYS A 240 1.77 -17.54 -27.88
CA LYS A 240 1.54 -18.06 -29.26
C LYS A 240 2.51 -17.46 -30.28
N ASN A 241 3.04 -16.27 -30.04
CA ASN A 241 4.00 -15.63 -30.95
C ASN A 241 5.46 -16.00 -30.64
N LEU A 242 5.74 -16.69 -29.53
CA LEU A 242 7.09 -17.14 -29.19
C LEU A 242 7.58 -18.29 -30.08
N SER A 243 8.88 -18.31 -30.37
CA SER A 243 9.54 -19.45 -31.01
C SER A 243 9.46 -20.72 -30.16
N LYS A 244 9.53 -21.90 -30.79
CA LYS A 244 9.48 -23.20 -30.09
C LYS A 244 10.47 -23.29 -28.92
N THR A 245 11.69 -22.77 -29.11
CA THR A 245 12.73 -22.73 -28.08
C THR A 245 12.34 -21.84 -26.91
N LYS A 246 11.77 -20.65 -27.18
CA LYS A 246 11.31 -19.71 -26.15
C LYS A 246 10.10 -20.25 -25.38
N ARG A 247 9.15 -20.92 -26.05
CA ARG A 247 8.00 -21.56 -25.40
C ARG A 247 8.42 -22.60 -24.35
N ARG A 248 9.50 -23.36 -24.60
CA ARG A 248 10.00 -24.39 -23.66
C ARG A 248 10.54 -23.83 -22.34
N ILE A 249 11.06 -22.61 -22.36
CA ILE A 249 11.66 -21.95 -21.18
C ILE A 249 10.70 -20.97 -20.50
N PHE A 250 9.63 -20.58 -21.19
CA PHE A 250 8.64 -19.64 -20.70
C PHE A 250 8.01 -20.12 -19.39
N ARG A 251 8.03 -19.26 -18.39
CA ARG A 251 7.34 -19.43 -17.10
C ARG A 251 6.85 -18.07 -16.61
N ALA A 252 5.66 -18.04 -16.03
CA ALA A 252 5.13 -16.84 -15.38
C ALA A 252 4.47 -17.14 -14.04
N HIS A 253 4.55 -16.20 -13.11
CA HIS A 253 3.94 -16.30 -11.79
C HIS A 253 3.01 -15.11 -11.57
N PHE A 254 1.84 -15.34 -11.00
CA PHE A 254 0.83 -14.34 -10.68
C PHE A 254 0.58 -14.38 -9.18
N THR A 255 0.82 -13.28 -8.47
CA THR A 255 0.43 -13.15 -7.06
C THR A 255 -0.83 -12.27 -6.98
N LEU A 256 -1.94 -12.88 -6.57
CA LEU A 256 -3.24 -12.26 -6.33
C LEU A 256 -3.33 -11.97 -4.84
N LEU A 257 -3.17 -10.69 -4.48
CA LEU A 257 -3.07 -10.24 -3.10
C LEU A 257 -4.23 -9.33 -2.77
N ASP A 258 -5.01 -9.71 -1.76
CA ASP A 258 -6.07 -8.87 -1.22
C ASP A 258 -6.13 -8.97 0.31
N ILE A 259 -6.57 -7.90 0.97
CA ILE A 259 -6.85 -7.94 2.40
C ILE A 259 -8.24 -8.56 2.67
N ASP A 260 -9.13 -8.51 1.69
CA ASP A 260 -10.48 -9.05 1.80
C ASP A 260 -10.51 -10.53 1.41
N HIS A 261 -10.55 -11.40 2.42
CA HIS A 261 -10.65 -12.85 2.23
C HIS A 261 -11.93 -13.28 1.49
N SER A 262 -12.99 -12.45 1.48
CA SER A 262 -14.21 -12.74 0.74
C SER A 262 -14.06 -12.48 -0.77
N MET A 263 -13.21 -11.54 -1.19
CA MET A 263 -12.84 -11.38 -2.60
C MET A 263 -12.06 -12.59 -3.10
N LEU A 264 -11.03 -13.00 -2.35
CA LEU A 264 -10.22 -14.16 -2.71
C LEU A 264 -11.05 -15.46 -2.75
N ALA A 265 -11.98 -15.65 -1.81
CA ALA A 265 -12.90 -16.80 -1.83
C ALA A 265 -13.76 -16.84 -3.10
N ARG A 266 -14.23 -15.67 -3.56
CA ARG A 266 -15.02 -15.56 -4.79
C ARG A 266 -14.17 -15.83 -6.03
N ASP A 267 -12.98 -15.25 -6.11
CA ASP A 267 -12.03 -15.49 -7.20
C ASP A 267 -11.68 -16.99 -7.31
N LEU A 268 -11.46 -17.67 -6.18
CA LEU A 268 -11.24 -19.12 -6.17
C LEU A 268 -12.43 -19.91 -6.70
N CYS A 269 -13.67 -19.52 -6.38
CA CYS A 269 -14.87 -20.14 -6.96
C CYS A 269 -14.89 -19.95 -8.48
N MET A 270 -14.58 -18.74 -8.96
CA MET A 270 -14.50 -18.41 -10.39
C MET A 270 -13.41 -19.23 -11.11
N LEU A 271 -12.21 -19.34 -10.51
CA LEU A 271 -11.12 -20.14 -11.05
C LEU A 271 -11.46 -21.64 -11.15
N LEU A 272 -12.20 -22.19 -10.18
CA LEU A 272 -12.69 -23.57 -10.26
C LEU A 272 -13.79 -23.75 -11.32
N LEU A 273 -14.69 -22.79 -11.48
CA LEU A 273 -15.67 -22.81 -12.57
C LEU A 273 -14.99 -22.77 -13.95
N LEU A 274 -13.95 -21.94 -14.12
CA LEU A 274 -13.13 -21.92 -15.34
C LEU A 274 -12.38 -23.24 -15.59
N HIS A 275 -11.96 -23.92 -14.52
CA HIS A 275 -11.37 -25.25 -14.60
C HIS A 275 -12.41 -26.31 -15.03
N GLN A 276 -13.64 -26.25 -14.49
CA GLN A 276 -14.74 -27.12 -14.93
C GLN A 276 -15.12 -26.86 -16.38
N LEU A 277 -15.15 -25.59 -16.82
CA LEU A 277 -15.41 -25.23 -18.22
C LEU A 277 -14.41 -25.92 -19.16
N ASN A 278 -13.15 -26.07 -18.76
CA ASN A 278 -12.13 -26.76 -19.55
C ASN A 278 -12.25 -28.30 -19.58
N SER A 279 -13.07 -28.86 -18.69
CA SER A 279 -13.19 -30.30 -18.44
C SER A 279 -14.42 -30.92 -19.10
N THR A 280 -15.28 -30.11 -19.74
CA THR A 280 -16.51 -30.57 -20.40
C THR A 280 -16.62 -30.08 -21.84
N SER A 281 -17.06 -30.97 -22.74
CA SER A 281 -17.37 -30.66 -24.13
C SER A 281 -18.87 -30.51 -24.41
N ASN A 282 -19.74 -30.81 -23.43
CA ASN A 282 -21.19 -30.72 -23.60
C ASN A 282 -21.62 -29.23 -23.70
N ALA A 283 -22.19 -28.84 -24.84
CA ALA A 283 -22.53 -27.44 -25.14
C ALA A 283 -23.46 -26.81 -24.09
N THR A 284 -24.52 -27.52 -23.68
CA THR A 284 -25.48 -27.02 -22.68
C THR A 284 -24.82 -26.82 -21.31
N ILE A 285 -24.00 -27.78 -20.87
CA ILE A 285 -23.25 -27.67 -19.61
C ILE A 285 -22.25 -26.51 -19.68
N ARG A 286 -21.56 -26.33 -20.81
CA ARG A 286 -20.65 -25.19 -21.01
C ARG A 286 -21.39 -23.85 -20.91
N THR A 287 -22.55 -23.71 -21.56
CA THR A 287 -23.37 -22.50 -21.48
C THR A 287 -23.85 -22.26 -20.05
N GLU A 288 -24.24 -23.31 -19.31
CA GLU A 288 -24.64 -23.20 -17.91
C GLU A 288 -23.47 -22.77 -16.99
N ILE A 289 -22.26 -23.30 -17.20
CA ILE A 289 -21.07 -22.86 -16.46
C ILE A 289 -20.76 -21.39 -16.76
N LYS A 290 -20.79 -20.97 -18.04
CA LYS A 290 -20.60 -19.56 -18.42
C LYS A 290 -21.66 -18.64 -17.80
N ALA A 291 -22.92 -19.06 -17.81
CA ALA A 291 -23.99 -18.33 -17.13
C ALA A 291 -23.73 -18.22 -15.62
N THR A 292 -23.33 -19.32 -14.98
CA THR A 292 -22.99 -19.33 -13.54
C THR A 292 -21.85 -18.35 -13.25
N ILE A 293 -20.78 -18.39 -14.02
CA ILE A 293 -19.65 -17.44 -13.93
C ILE A 293 -20.15 -15.98 -14.07
N MET A 294 -20.94 -15.67 -15.10
CA MET A 294 -21.49 -14.32 -15.30
C MET A 294 -22.32 -13.85 -14.09
N TYR A 295 -23.28 -14.66 -13.65
CA TYR A 295 -24.13 -14.29 -12.52
C TYR A 295 -23.36 -14.20 -11.21
N THR A 296 -22.36 -15.07 -10.98
CA THR A 296 -21.46 -14.95 -9.83
C THR A 296 -20.63 -13.67 -9.92
N PHE A 297 -20.21 -13.26 -11.12
CA PHE A 297 -19.32 -12.11 -11.35
C PHE A 297 -20.01 -10.74 -11.27
N ILE A 298 -21.21 -10.58 -11.85
CA ILE A 298 -21.91 -9.27 -11.90
C ILE A 298 -23.39 -9.33 -11.52
N GLY A 299 -23.99 -10.51 -11.31
CA GLY A 299 -25.41 -10.64 -11.00
C GLY A 299 -25.74 -10.44 -9.52
N ALA A 300 -26.79 -9.67 -9.22
CA ALA A 300 -27.35 -9.55 -7.85
C ALA A 300 -28.08 -10.83 -7.41
N VAL A 301 -28.79 -11.46 -8.34
CA VAL A 301 -29.49 -12.73 -8.20
C VAL A 301 -29.16 -13.62 -9.39
N MET A 302 -29.42 -14.93 -9.27
CA MET A 302 -29.12 -15.91 -10.30
C MET A 302 -30.19 -17.02 -10.36
N PRO A 303 -30.37 -17.68 -11.51
CA PRO A 303 -31.23 -18.86 -11.61
C PRO A 303 -30.86 -19.96 -10.61
N SER A 304 -31.84 -20.75 -10.15
CA SER A 304 -31.64 -21.87 -9.21
C SER A 304 -30.53 -22.83 -9.65
N TYR A 305 -30.48 -23.20 -10.93
CA TYR A 305 -29.44 -24.10 -11.45
C TYR A 305 -28.02 -23.49 -11.37
N CYS A 306 -27.87 -22.18 -11.58
CA CYS A 306 -26.59 -21.48 -11.38
C CYS A 306 -26.22 -21.45 -9.90
N TYR A 307 -27.20 -21.20 -9.03
CA TYR A 307 -27.01 -21.17 -7.59
C TYR A 307 -26.57 -22.54 -7.03
N GLU A 308 -27.21 -23.62 -7.46
CA GLU A 308 -26.85 -24.99 -7.06
C GLU A 308 -25.44 -25.37 -7.52
N ARG A 309 -25.07 -24.96 -8.74
CA ARG A 309 -23.71 -25.13 -9.25
C ARG A 309 -22.69 -24.35 -8.42
N LEU A 310 -22.98 -23.10 -8.08
CA LEU A 310 -22.12 -22.28 -7.22
C LEU A 310 -21.98 -22.90 -5.82
N GLN A 311 -23.07 -23.36 -5.20
CA GLN A 311 -23.04 -24.03 -3.90
C GLN A 311 -22.21 -25.33 -3.95
N THR A 312 -22.30 -26.08 -5.04
CA THR A 312 -21.46 -27.27 -5.28
C THR A 312 -19.97 -26.89 -5.34
N ILE A 313 -19.63 -25.80 -6.03
CA ILE A 313 -18.26 -25.27 -6.08
C ILE A 313 -17.76 -24.82 -4.71
N ILE A 314 -18.58 -24.12 -3.93
CA ILE A 314 -18.25 -23.68 -2.57
C ILE A 314 -17.92 -24.90 -1.69
N GLY A 315 -18.75 -25.94 -1.75
CA GLY A 315 -18.52 -27.19 -1.01
C GLY A 315 -17.25 -27.92 -1.45
N ASP A 316 -17.02 -28.03 -2.76
CA ASP A 316 -15.82 -28.66 -3.33
C ASP A 316 -14.54 -27.90 -2.97
N LEU A 317 -14.55 -26.56 -3.10
CA LEU A 317 -13.43 -25.70 -2.74
C LEU A 317 -13.08 -25.82 -1.26
N ARG A 318 -14.09 -25.79 -0.37
CA ARG A 318 -13.88 -25.99 1.07
C ARG A 318 -13.16 -27.31 1.33
N ARG A 319 -13.65 -28.41 0.76
CA ARG A 319 -13.05 -29.76 0.90
C ARG A 319 -11.59 -29.76 0.41
N ARG A 320 -11.31 -29.18 -0.76
CA ARG A 320 -9.97 -29.11 -1.34
C ARG A 320 -9.00 -28.30 -0.49
N LEU A 321 -9.42 -27.15 0.02
CA LEU A 321 -8.58 -26.28 0.85
C LEU A 321 -8.25 -26.91 2.21
N THR A 322 -9.18 -27.70 2.77
CA THR A 322 -8.97 -28.40 4.04
C THR A 322 -8.21 -29.72 3.92
N ALA A 323 -7.90 -30.18 2.71
CA ALA A 323 -7.07 -31.37 2.50
C ALA A 323 -5.60 -31.09 2.82
N THR A 324 -4.85 -32.12 3.19
CA THR A 324 -3.43 -32.00 3.56
C THR A 324 -2.56 -32.90 2.65
N PRO A 325 -1.85 -32.35 1.65
CA PRO A 325 -1.86 -30.95 1.22
C PRO A 325 -3.16 -30.57 0.47
N PRO A 326 -3.45 -29.27 0.28
CA PRO A 326 -4.63 -28.83 -0.46
C PRO A 326 -4.72 -29.41 -1.88
N GLU A 327 -5.90 -29.88 -2.28
CA GLU A 327 -6.16 -30.55 -3.58
C GLU A 327 -6.56 -29.57 -4.69
N LEU A 328 -5.66 -28.67 -5.06
CA LEU A 328 -5.89 -27.63 -6.06
C LEU A 328 -5.35 -28.01 -7.45
N PRO A 329 -5.87 -27.40 -8.55
CA PRO A 329 -5.26 -27.53 -9.86
C PRO A 329 -3.75 -27.19 -9.83
N PRO A 330 -2.88 -27.86 -10.61
CA PRO A 330 -1.42 -27.69 -10.50
C PRO A 330 -0.89 -26.26 -10.72
N TRP A 331 -1.66 -25.42 -11.39
CA TRP A 331 -1.33 -24.01 -11.65
C TRP A 331 -1.85 -23.07 -10.55
N LEU A 332 -2.55 -23.55 -9.52
CA LEU A 332 -3.17 -22.74 -8.46
C LEU A 332 -2.57 -23.10 -7.09
N HIS A 333 -2.15 -22.07 -6.35
CA HIS A 333 -1.64 -22.19 -5.00
C HIS A 333 -2.35 -21.19 -4.09
N VAL A 334 -2.80 -21.63 -2.92
CA VAL A 334 -3.31 -20.75 -1.86
C VAL A 334 -2.33 -20.82 -0.70
N VAL A 335 -1.83 -19.68 -0.27
CA VAL A 335 -0.86 -19.62 0.83
C VAL A 335 -1.53 -20.17 2.11
N PRO A 336 -0.86 -21.07 2.87
CA PRO A 336 -1.48 -21.74 4.02
C PRO A 336 -2.12 -20.80 5.04
N GLU A 337 -1.45 -19.68 5.36
CA GLU A 337 -1.96 -18.65 6.30
C GLU A 337 -3.27 -17.99 5.82
N SER A 338 -3.57 -18.03 4.53
CA SER A 338 -4.80 -17.47 3.95
C SER A 338 -6.00 -18.41 4.01
N ILE A 339 -5.76 -19.72 4.14
CA ILE A 339 -6.80 -20.77 4.08
C ILE A 339 -7.87 -20.60 5.18
N PRO A 340 -7.54 -20.33 6.46
CA PRO A 340 -8.56 -20.24 7.52
C PRO A 340 -9.60 -19.14 7.27
N ALA A 341 -9.16 -17.94 6.88
CA ALA A 341 -10.06 -16.81 6.62
C ALA A 341 -10.97 -17.07 5.41
N ILE A 342 -10.40 -17.58 4.32
CA ILE A 342 -11.14 -17.95 3.10
C ILE A 342 -12.18 -19.04 3.41
N THR A 343 -11.78 -20.07 4.15
CA THR A 343 -12.65 -21.19 4.52
C THR A 343 -13.84 -20.73 5.37
N LYS A 344 -13.62 -19.79 6.29
CA LYS A 344 -14.70 -19.18 7.10
C LYS A 344 -15.73 -18.45 6.22
N THR A 345 -15.28 -17.73 5.18
CA THR A 345 -16.21 -17.11 4.22
C THR A 345 -17.00 -18.16 3.45
N LEU A 346 -16.35 -19.21 2.94
CA LEU A 346 -17.03 -20.28 2.20
C LEU A 346 -18.07 -20.99 3.08
N GLU A 347 -17.76 -21.21 4.36
CA GLU A 347 -18.71 -21.77 5.32
C GLU A 347 -19.90 -20.85 5.54
N HIS A 348 -19.67 -19.54 5.71
CA HIS A 348 -20.72 -18.54 5.82
C HIS A 348 -21.68 -18.59 4.62
N TRP A 349 -21.15 -18.55 3.38
CA TRP A 349 -21.96 -18.61 2.17
C TRP A 349 -22.72 -19.93 1.99
N SER A 350 -22.14 -21.05 2.44
CA SER A 350 -22.82 -22.36 2.38
C SER A 350 -24.06 -22.47 3.27
N LYS A 351 -24.12 -21.65 4.33
CA LYS A 351 -25.22 -21.63 5.31
C LYS A 351 -26.18 -20.45 5.08
N LEU A 352 -25.81 -19.49 4.25
CA LEU A 352 -26.54 -18.24 4.08
C LEU A 352 -27.89 -18.46 3.39
N LYS A 353 -28.96 -17.94 3.99
CA LYS A 353 -30.30 -17.91 3.40
C LYS A 353 -30.78 -16.47 3.33
N LYS A 354 -31.10 -16.01 2.11
CA LYS A 354 -31.58 -14.65 1.83
C LYS A 354 -32.73 -14.70 0.83
N SER A 355 -33.62 -13.71 0.91
CA SER A 355 -34.79 -13.63 0.03
C SER A 355 -34.43 -12.94 -1.28
N THR A 356 -34.86 -13.52 -2.39
CA THR A 356 -34.75 -12.93 -3.73
C THR A 356 -35.54 -11.63 -3.81
N SER A 357 -36.78 -11.61 -3.30
CA SER A 357 -37.62 -10.40 -3.33
C SER A 357 -36.99 -9.23 -2.59
N ARG A 358 -36.44 -9.50 -1.40
CA ARG A 358 -35.73 -8.47 -0.61
C ARG A 358 -34.45 -8.02 -1.30
N THR A 359 -33.69 -8.94 -1.90
CA THR A 359 -32.46 -8.61 -2.65
C THR A 359 -32.77 -7.69 -3.84
N LEU A 360 -33.84 -7.96 -4.58
CA LEU A 360 -34.27 -7.12 -5.72
C LEU A 360 -34.85 -5.78 -5.27
N GLU A 361 -35.50 -5.73 -4.11
CA GLU A 361 -36.01 -4.50 -3.52
C GLU A 361 -34.86 -3.53 -3.18
N ILE A 362 -33.82 -4.03 -2.51
CA ILE A 362 -32.66 -3.22 -2.10
C ILE A 362 -31.71 -2.92 -3.27
N HIS A 363 -31.67 -3.78 -4.31
CA HIS A 363 -30.80 -3.55 -5.45
C HIS A 363 -31.26 -2.33 -6.23
N ARG A 364 -30.46 -1.27 -6.18
CA ARG A 364 -30.70 -0.05 -6.96
C ARG A 364 -29.81 -0.10 -8.19
N TYR A 365 -30.43 -0.22 -9.35
CA TYR A 365 -29.71 -0.17 -10.61
C TYR A 365 -29.28 1.27 -10.92
N MET A 366 -27.97 1.53 -10.93
CA MET A 366 -27.38 2.85 -11.13
C MET A 366 -26.82 3.03 -12.55
N SER A 367 -27.65 2.88 -13.58
CA SER A 367 -27.20 3.12 -14.96
C SER A 367 -26.57 4.51 -15.11
N ARG A 368 -25.34 4.61 -15.59
CA ARG A 368 -24.67 5.90 -15.87
C ARG A 368 -25.41 6.75 -16.90
N LEU A 369 -26.33 6.14 -17.65
CA LEU A 369 -27.21 6.81 -18.61
C LEU A 369 -28.39 7.50 -17.92
N ASN A 370 -28.59 7.29 -16.61
CA ASN A 370 -29.63 7.93 -15.84
C ASN A 370 -29.05 9.15 -15.09
N PRO A 371 -29.78 10.28 -15.02
CA PRO A 371 -29.36 11.41 -14.20
C PRO A 371 -29.24 10.99 -12.72
N PRO A 372 -28.21 11.46 -11.99
CA PRO A 372 -28.11 11.29 -10.57
C PRO A 372 -29.27 11.99 -9.85
N ASP A 373 -29.64 11.46 -8.68
CA ASP A 373 -30.67 12.05 -7.84
C ASP A 373 -30.12 13.32 -7.14
N VAL A 374 -30.37 14.47 -7.76
CA VAL A 374 -29.88 15.78 -7.31
C VAL A 374 -30.32 16.11 -5.88
N SER A 375 -31.43 15.53 -5.40
CA SER A 375 -31.94 15.76 -4.04
C SER A 375 -31.02 15.24 -2.93
N ARG A 376 -30.06 14.36 -3.28
CA ARG A 376 -29.13 13.73 -2.35
C ARG A 376 -27.69 14.26 -2.45
N MET A 377 -27.45 15.23 -3.33
CA MET A 377 -26.11 15.77 -3.59
C MET A 377 -25.78 16.94 -2.65
N GLY A 378 -24.52 17.08 -2.27
CA GLY A 378 -24.03 18.27 -1.56
C GLY A 378 -24.08 19.53 -2.43
N ALA A 379 -23.98 20.72 -1.84
CA ALA A 379 -24.08 21.99 -2.57
C ALA A 379 -22.98 22.13 -3.65
N ASP A 380 -21.73 21.78 -3.33
CA ASP A 380 -20.60 21.83 -4.28
C ASP A 380 -20.72 20.76 -5.38
N GLU A 381 -21.19 19.56 -5.04
CA GLU A 381 -21.44 18.49 -6.00
C GLU A 381 -22.55 18.86 -6.98
N THR A 382 -23.64 19.43 -6.47
CA THR A 382 -24.77 19.94 -7.26
C THR A 382 -24.29 21.01 -8.23
N ARG A 383 -23.41 21.92 -7.77
CA ARG A 383 -22.82 22.95 -8.63
C ARG A 383 -21.98 22.36 -9.76
N ARG A 384 -21.09 21.39 -9.45
CA ARG A 384 -20.26 20.70 -10.46
C ARG A 384 -21.12 19.94 -11.47
N TRP A 385 -22.17 19.27 -10.99
CA TRP A 385 -23.12 18.55 -11.85
C TRP A 385 -23.86 19.48 -12.80
N ASN A 386 -24.38 20.61 -12.30
CA ASN A 386 -25.06 21.60 -13.13
C ASN A 386 -24.12 22.19 -14.20
N MET A 387 -22.85 22.41 -13.86
CA MET A 387 -21.83 22.83 -14.82
C MET A 387 -21.59 21.77 -15.90
N PHE A 388 -21.44 20.50 -15.53
CA PHE A 388 -21.28 19.39 -16.47
C PHE A 388 -22.47 19.29 -17.43
N ILE A 389 -23.71 19.30 -16.90
CA ILE A 389 -24.93 19.25 -17.72
C ILE A 389 -25.00 20.43 -18.69
N THR A 390 -24.64 21.63 -18.24
CA THR A 390 -24.60 22.81 -19.11
C THR A 390 -23.60 22.61 -20.25
N GLN A 391 -22.41 22.08 -19.96
CA GLN A 391 -21.40 21.80 -20.98
C GLN A 391 -21.84 20.71 -21.96
N GLU A 392 -22.48 19.64 -21.49
CA GLU A 392 -22.98 18.57 -22.35
C GLU A 392 -24.13 19.04 -23.26
N ARG A 393 -25.01 19.92 -22.75
CA ARG A 393 -26.03 20.59 -23.57
C ARG A 393 -25.39 21.44 -24.68
N GLU A 394 -24.39 22.24 -24.35
CA GLU A 394 -23.67 23.05 -25.34
C GLU A 394 -22.93 22.19 -26.38
N LYS A 395 -22.28 21.10 -25.97
CA LYS A 395 -21.69 20.14 -26.91
C LYS A 395 -22.72 19.54 -27.85
N THR A 396 -23.88 19.13 -27.31
CA THR A 396 -24.99 18.58 -28.10
C THR A 396 -25.50 19.61 -29.11
N LYS A 397 -25.72 20.85 -28.67
CA LYS A 397 -26.15 21.97 -29.50
C LYS A 397 -25.17 22.22 -30.65
N ASN A 398 -23.87 22.26 -30.35
CA ASN A 398 -22.82 22.41 -31.35
C ASN A 398 -22.76 21.24 -32.34
N PHE A 399 -22.94 20.00 -31.87
CA PHE A 399 -23.03 18.82 -32.73
C PHE A 399 -24.23 18.90 -33.66
N LEU A 400 -25.44 19.14 -33.14
CA LEU A 400 -26.66 19.25 -33.95
C LEU A 400 -26.56 20.40 -34.96
N HIS A 401 -25.97 21.53 -34.56
CA HIS A 401 -25.74 22.66 -35.46
C HIS A 401 -24.76 22.34 -36.60
N SER A 402 -23.75 21.51 -36.36
CA SER A 402 -22.71 21.16 -37.34
C SER A 402 -23.01 19.90 -38.18
N ALA A 403 -23.91 19.03 -37.72
CA ALA A 403 -24.34 17.83 -38.44
C ALA A 403 -25.08 18.17 -39.74
N THR A 404 -25.03 17.29 -40.74
CA THR A 404 -25.72 17.49 -42.03
C THR A 404 -27.23 17.22 -41.90
N ASP A 405 -28.05 17.85 -42.75
CA ASP A 405 -29.51 17.62 -42.74
C ASP A 405 -29.87 16.16 -43.02
N ALA A 406 -29.05 15.44 -43.79
CA ALA A 406 -29.24 14.03 -44.07
C ALA A 406 -28.96 13.17 -42.82
N ASP A 407 -27.90 13.47 -42.08
CA ASP A 407 -27.56 12.76 -40.85
C ASP A 407 -28.60 13.02 -39.75
N LEU A 408 -29.07 14.27 -39.61
CA LEU A 408 -30.08 14.66 -38.61
C LEU A 408 -31.44 13.98 -38.84
N VAL A 409 -31.81 13.74 -40.10
CA VAL A 409 -33.00 12.95 -40.44
C VAL A 409 -32.78 11.47 -40.15
N LYS A 410 -31.60 10.94 -40.51
CA LYS A 410 -31.24 9.54 -40.28
C LYS A 410 -31.24 9.15 -38.79
N ILE A 411 -30.78 10.05 -37.92
CA ILE A 411 -30.77 9.86 -36.46
C ILE A 411 -32.08 10.28 -35.77
N GLY A 412 -33.11 10.67 -36.55
CA GLY A 412 -34.45 10.95 -36.04
C GLY A 412 -34.62 12.29 -35.31
N VAL A 413 -33.64 13.20 -35.37
CA VAL A 413 -33.73 14.55 -34.78
C VAL A 413 -34.65 15.46 -35.61
N ILE A 414 -34.63 15.28 -36.94
CA ILE A 414 -35.56 15.98 -37.85
C ILE A 414 -36.50 14.93 -38.45
N PRO A 415 -37.83 15.08 -38.35
CA PRO A 415 -38.76 14.14 -38.96
C PRO A 415 -38.57 14.04 -40.48
N GLU A 416 -38.65 12.82 -41.03
CA GLU A 416 -38.56 12.58 -42.49
C GLU A 416 -39.61 13.37 -43.28
N THR A 417 -40.74 13.69 -42.64
CA THR A 417 -41.85 14.47 -43.19
C THR A 417 -41.50 15.95 -43.45
N VAL A 418 -40.39 16.46 -42.90
CA VAL A 418 -39.93 17.83 -43.13
C VAL A 418 -39.25 17.95 -44.49
N HIS A 419 -39.79 18.81 -45.35
CA HIS A 419 -39.28 19.06 -46.70
C HIS A 419 -37.79 19.47 -46.66
N PRO A 420 -36.91 18.93 -47.54
CA PRO A 420 -35.45 19.15 -47.48
C PRO A 420 -35.02 20.61 -47.33
N SER A 421 -35.64 21.53 -48.06
CA SER A 421 -35.33 22.97 -48.00
C SER A 421 -35.71 23.67 -46.68
N ARG A 422 -36.49 23.01 -45.81
CA ARG A 422 -36.94 23.55 -44.50
C ARG A 422 -36.28 22.88 -43.31
N ARG A 423 -35.47 21.82 -43.51
CA ARG A 423 -34.90 21.01 -42.42
C ARG A 423 -34.00 21.81 -41.48
N ARG A 424 -33.06 22.60 -42.03
CA ARG A 424 -32.19 23.45 -41.21
C ARG A 424 -32.95 24.53 -40.44
N GLY A 425 -33.96 25.15 -41.06
CA GLY A 425 -34.85 26.12 -40.40
C GLY A 425 -35.65 25.48 -39.26
N TYR A 426 -36.21 24.30 -39.49
CA TYR A 426 -36.93 23.51 -38.49
C TYR A 426 -36.05 23.16 -37.28
N LEU A 427 -34.79 22.73 -37.51
CA LEU A 427 -33.85 22.46 -36.42
C LEU A 427 -33.57 23.71 -35.58
N LEU A 428 -33.31 24.85 -36.21
CA LEU A 428 -32.97 26.09 -35.50
C LEU A 428 -34.17 26.61 -34.68
N GLU A 429 -35.38 26.54 -35.23
CA GLU A 429 -36.63 26.91 -34.55
C GLU A 429 -36.94 26.00 -33.36
N ASN A 430 -36.48 24.74 -33.39
CA ASN A 430 -36.74 23.73 -32.36
C ASN A 430 -35.47 23.27 -31.64
N MET A 431 -34.40 24.07 -31.64
CA MET A 431 -33.06 23.64 -31.20
C MET A 431 -33.05 23.07 -29.78
N GLU A 432 -33.72 23.73 -28.83
CA GLU A 432 -33.75 23.25 -27.44
C GLU A 432 -34.54 21.94 -27.29
N SER A 433 -35.66 21.78 -28.01
CA SER A 433 -36.40 20.51 -28.05
C SER A 433 -35.58 19.42 -28.74
N ALA A 434 -34.85 19.75 -29.80
CA ALA A 434 -33.98 18.83 -30.50
C ALA A 434 -32.80 18.38 -29.62
N VAL A 435 -32.23 19.28 -28.81
CA VAL A 435 -31.23 18.93 -27.78
C VAL A 435 -31.85 18.02 -26.72
N ASP A 436 -33.05 18.32 -26.21
CA ASP A 436 -33.72 17.50 -25.21
C ASP A 436 -34.03 16.09 -25.74
N ASP A 437 -34.57 15.98 -26.95
CA ASP A 437 -34.92 14.71 -27.57
C ASP A 437 -33.69 13.92 -27.97
N TYR A 438 -32.63 14.58 -28.46
CA TYR A 438 -31.33 13.94 -28.68
C TYR A 438 -30.72 13.42 -27.38
N GLN A 439 -30.77 14.18 -26.28
CA GLN A 439 -30.27 13.73 -24.99
C GLN A 439 -31.10 12.61 -24.37
N LYS A 440 -32.41 12.53 -24.66
CA LYS A 440 -33.24 11.37 -24.29
C LYS A 440 -32.86 10.12 -25.08
N MET A 441 -32.60 10.26 -26.39
CA MET A 441 -32.21 9.15 -27.26
C MET A 441 -30.76 8.70 -27.02
N TYR A 442 -29.88 9.65 -26.72
CA TYR A 442 -28.44 9.46 -26.50
C TYR A 442 -27.98 10.14 -25.21
N PRO A 443 -28.32 9.60 -24.02
CA PRO A 443 -27.89 10.16 -22.74
C PRO A 443 -26.36 10.29 -22.71
N PHE A 444 -25.86 11.50 -22.45
CA PHE A 444 -24.42 11.83 -22.46
C PHE A 444 -23.70 11.42 -23.76
N GLY A 445 -24.43 11.42 -24.90
CA GLY A 445 -23.89 11.06 -26.21
C GLY A 445 -23.65 9.56 -26.41
N GLN A 446 -24.20 8.70 -25.55
CA GLN A 446 -24.07 7.24 -25.62
C GLN A 446 -25.38 6.58 -26.03
N VAL A 447 -25.30 5.46 -26.76
CA VAL A 447 -26.49 4.69 -27.13
C VAL A 447 -26.88 3.75 -25.99
N ARG A 448 -28.15 3.78 -25.58
CA ARG A 448 -28.67 2.89 -24.53
C ARG A 448 -28.72 1.43 -25.03
N PRO A 449 -28.02 0.48 -24.38
CA PRO A 449 -28.13 -0.94 -24.74
C PRO A 449 -29.56 -1.46 -24.56
N ILE A 450 -30.00 -2.40 -25.39
CA ILE A 450 -31.36 -2.95 -25.26
C ILE A 450 -31.54 -3.73 -23.94
N GLU A 451 -30.48 -4.37 -23.44
CA GLU A 451 -30.50 -5.05 -22.14
C GLU A 451 -30.63 -4.09 -20.95
N ASP A 452 -30.26 -2.80 -21.09
CA ASP A 452 -30.49 -1.79 -20.05
C ASP A 452 -31.99 -1.58 -19.81
N LEU A 453 -32.82 -1.60 -20.86
CA LEU A 453 -34.28 -1.53 -20.73
C LEU A 453 -34.84 -2.76 -19.99
N TRP A 454 -34.33 -3.96 -20.31
CA TRP A 454 -34.68 -5.19 -19.60
C TRP A 454 -34.29 -5.14 -18.13
N TYR A 455 -33.07 -4.69 -17.83
CA TYR A 455 -32.55 -4.66 -16.47
C TYR A 455 -33.26 -3.61 -15.60
N GLN A 456 -33.72 -2.50 -16.18
CA GLN A 456 -34.56 -1.52 -15.46
C GLN A 456 -35.87 -2.12 -14.98
N GLU A 457 -36.49 -2.98 -15.80
CA GLU A 457 -37.79 -3.56 -15.49
C GLU A 457 -37.73 -4.71 -14.48
N LEU A 458 -36.74 -5.60 -14.66
CA LEU A 458 -36.67 -6.88 -13.94
C LEU A 458 -35.48 -7.01 -12.98
N LYS A 459 -34.48 -6.12 -13.06
CA LYS A 459 -33.26 -6.11 -12.22
C LYS A 459 -32.47 -7.43 -12.22
N VAL A 460 -32.51 -8.16 -13.33
CA VAL A 460 -31.76 -9.41 -13.55
C VAL A 460 -31.12 -9.41 -14.94
N LEU A 461 -29.94 -10.03 -15.09
CA LEU A 461 -29.29 -10.19 -16.39
C LEU A 461 -30.07 -11.20 -17.25
N LEU A 462 -30.17 -10.95 -18.55
CA LEU A 462 -30.86 -11.84 -19.46
C LEU A 462 -30.07 -13.17 -19.59
N PRO A 463 -30.70 -14.34 -19.38
CA PRO A 463 -30.03 -15.62 -19.60
C PRO A 463 -29.57 -15.78 -21.06
N PRO A 464 -28.49 -16.55 -21.32
CA PRO A 464 -28.12 -16.95 -22.67
C PRO A 464 -29.31 -17.58 -23.40
N GLU A 465 -29.39 -17.37 -24.72
CA GLU A 465 -30.53 -17.83 -25.54
C GLU A 465 -30.81 -19.32 -25.36
N GLU A 466 -29.77 -20.16 -25.29
CA GLU A 466 -29.90 -21.61 -25.14
C GLU A 466 -30.48 -22.04 -23.78
N LEU A 467 -30.48 -21.14 -22.78
CA LEU A 467 -31.03 -21.39 -21.45
C LEU A 467 -32.35 -20.63 -21.23
N ARG A 468 -32.74 -19.71 -22.11
CA ARG A 468 -33.89 -18.81 -21.89
C ARG A 468 -35.21 -19.57 -21.81
N SER A 469 -35.35 -20.68 -22.53
CA SER A 469 -36.51 -21.57 -22.49
C SER A 469 -36.77 -22.20 -21.11
N ARG A 470 -35.79 -22.20 -20.20
CA ARG A 470 -35.96 -22.61 -18.78
C ARG A 470 -36.70 -21.56 -17.95
N HIS A 471 -37.00 -20.40 -18.51
CA HIS A 471 -37.61 -19.26 -17.83
C HIS A 471 -38.94 -18.89 -18.50
N PRO A 472 -40.08 -19.40 -18.00
CA PRO A 472 -41.39 -19.10 -18.55
C PRO A 472 -41.64 -17.60 -18.68
N GLY A 473 -42.15 -17.18 -19.85
CA GLY A 473 -42.48 -15.78 -20.15
C GLY A 473 -41.29 -14.90 -20.58
N PHE A 474 -40.04 -15.35 -20.44
CA PHE A 474 -38.87 -14.51 -20.75
C PHE A 474 -38.73 -14.19 -22.24
N ASP A 475 -38.97 -15.15 -23.15
CA ASP A 475 -38.88 -14.88 -24.60
C ASP A 475 -39.91 -13.83 -25.05
N ASN A 476 -41.15 -13.94 -24.58
CA ASN A 476 -42.22 -12.98 -24.86
C ASN A 476 -41.91 -11.59 -24.27
N ALA A 477 -41.42 -11.55 -23.03
CA ALA A 477 -41.00 -10.31 -22.38
C ALA A 477 -39.85 -9.64 -23.15
N TRP A 478 -38.85 -10.42 -23.58
CA TRP A 478 -37.72 -9.93 -24.35
C TRP A 478 -38.15 -9.40 -25.73
N GLU A 479 -38.98 -10.15 -26.47
CA GLU A 479 -39.52 -9.71 -27.75
C GLU A 479 -40.30 -8.40 -27.61
N THR A 480 -41.09 -8.26 -26.53
CA THR A 480 -41.84 -7.04 -26.23
C THR A 480 -40.91 -5.85 -25.98
N ILE A 481 -39.82 -6.02 -25.22
CA ILE A 481 -38.83 -4.95 -25.00
C ILE A 481 -38.09 -4.60 -26.30
N VAL A 482 -37.66 -5.60 -27.08
CA VAL A 482 -36.96 -5.39 -28.35
C VAL A 482 -37.82 -4.62 -29.35
N THR A 483 -39.13 -4.94 -29.44
CA THR A 483 -40.04 -4.36 -30.43
C THR A 483 -40.66 -3.04 -29.98
N LYS A 484 -41.08 -2.93 -28.71
CA LYS A 484 -41.82 -1.77 -28.19
C LYS A 484 -41.00 -0.85 -27.29
N LYS A 485 -39.80 -1.27 -26.87
CA LYS A 485 -38.93 -0.57 -25.90
C LYS A 485 -39.57 -0.34 -24.52
N GLU A 486 -40.67 -1.03 -24.23
CA GLU A 486 -41.42 -0.98 -22.97
C GLU A 486 -41.96 -2.38 -22.68
N LEU A 487 -42.15 -2.72 -21.39
CA LEU A 487 -42.67 -4.02 -20.97
C LEU A 487 -44.12 -3.89 -20.45
N ASP A 488 -45.03 -4.69 -20.99
CA ASP A 488 -46.42 -4.72 -20.51
C ASP A 488 -46.51 -5.12 -19.03
N ARG A 489 -47.43 -4.49 -18.28
CA ARG A 489 -47.58 -4.71 -16.83
C ARG A 489 -47.89 -6.16 -16.46
N THR A 490 -48.64 -6.89 -17.29
CA THR A 490 -49.04 -8.28 -17.03
C THR A 490 -47.84 -9.20 -17.23
N ILE A 491 -47.16 -9.07 -18.38
CA ILE A 491 -45.94 -9.84 -18.71
C ILE A 491 -44.85 -9.57 -17.68
N ARG A 492 -44.65 -8.32 -17.29
CA ARG A 492 -43.72 -7.91 -16.23
C ARG A 492 -44.02 -8.61 -14.91
N ARG A 493 -45.28 -8.64 -14.50
CA ARG A 493 -45.68 -9.30 -13.25
C ARG A 493 -45.41 -10.79 -13.28
N GLU A 494 -45.73 -11.48 -14.38
CA GLU A 494 -45.44 -12.92 -14.54
C GLU A 494 -43.95 -13.23 -14.46
N ALA A 495 -43.13 -12.44 -15.17
CA ALA A 495 -41.67 -12.58 -15.12
C ALA A 495 -41.12 -12.35 -13.70
N LEU A 496 -41.60 -11.31 -12.99
CA LEU A 496 -41.20 -11.04 -11.61
C LEU A 496 -41.64 -12.12 -10.63
N THR A 497 -42.82 -12.72 -10.82
CA THR A 497 -43.27 -13.86 -10.01
C THR A 497 -42.32 -15.05 -10.19
N HIS A 498 -42.02 -15.43 -11.43
CA HIS A 498 -41.06 -16.49 -11.74
C HIS A 498 -39.68 -16.22 -11.11
N ILE A 499 -39.17 -14.99 -11.24
CA ILE A 499 -37.89 -14.61 -10.63
C ILE A 499 -37.93 -14.78 -9.10
N ASN A 500 -38.98 -14.30 -8.43
CA ASN A 500 -39.06 -14.37 -6.97
C ASN A 500 -39.16 -15.80 -6.43
N GLU A 501 -39.79 -16.71 -7.18
CA GLU A 501 -39.98 -18.11 -6.78
C GLU A 501 -38.73 -18.96 -7.06
N GLU A 502 -38.17 -18.85 -8.27
CA GLU A 502 -37.14 -19.78 -8.77
C GLU A 502 -35.71 -19.26 -8.67
N TRP A 503 -35.49 -17.94 -8.64
CA TRP A 503 -34.13 -17.39 -8.57
C TRP A 503 -33.66 -17.27 -7.12
N LYS A 504 -32.34 -17.18 -6.93
CA LYS A 504 -31.69 -17.07 -5.62
C LYS A 504 -30.69 -15.91 -5.58
N PRO A 505 -30.48 -15.27 -4.42
CA PRO A 505 -29.45 -14.23 -4.28
C PRO A 505 -28.05 -14.76 -4.57
N ASN A 506 -27.21 -13.92 -5.17
CA ASN A 506 -25.80 -14.21 -5.30
C ASN A 506 -25.12 -14.09 -3.92
N VAL A 507 -24.98 -15.24 -3.25
CA VAL A 507 -24.42 -15.31 -1.88
C VAL A 507 -23.01 -14.73 -1.78
N THR A 508 -22.25 -14.69 -2.88
CA THR A 508 -20.88 -14.17 -2.86
C THR A 508 -20.82 -12.66 -2.62
N LEU A 509 -21.94 -11.93 -2.77
CA LEU A 509 -22.07 -10.49 -2.48
C LEU A 509 -22.27 -10.18 -0.99
N PHE A 510 -22.48 -11.21 -0.16
CA PHE A 510 -22.79 -11.07 1.25
C PHE A 510 -21.55 -11.38 2.10
N ALA A 511 -21.25 -10.53 3.07
CA ALA A 511 -20.14 -10.69 4.00
C ALA A 511 -20.64 -10.62 5.46
N PRO A 512 -19.95 -11.28 6.41
CA PRO A 512 -20.35 -11.28 7.83
C PRO A 512 -20.55 -9.88 8.42
N LYS A 513 -19.80 -8.88 7.94
CA LYS A 513 -19.91 -7.49 8.39
C LYS A 513 -21.30 -6.87 8.23
N TYR A 514 -22.13 -7.34 7.29
CA TYR A 514 -23.49 -6.78 7.08
C TYR A 514 -24.48 -7.14 8.19
N PHE A 515 -24.12 -8.07 9.07
CA PHE A 515 -24.94 -8.44 10.23
C PHE A 515 -24.68 -7.55 11.46
N ASP A 516 -23.76 -6.59 11.37
CA ASP A 516 -23.49 -5.65 12.46
C ASP A 516 -24.53 -4.50 12.45
N PRO A 517 -25.46 -4.44 13.42
CA PRO A 517 -26.50 -3.42 13.47
C PRO A 517 -25.97 -2.01 13.79
N GLN A 518 -24.75 -1.89 14.33
CA GLN A 518 -24.12 -0.58 14.55
C GLN A 518 -23.61 0.02 13.24
N ARG A 519 -23.25 -0.84 12.28
CA ARG A 519 -22.66 -0.44 10.99
C ARG A 519 -23.68 -0.35 9.88
N TYR A 520 -24.55 -1.35 9.77
CA TYR A 520 -25.60 -1.43 8.75
C TYR A 520 -26.96 -1.33 9.44
N PRO A 521 -27.71 -0.23 9.24
CA PRO A 521 -28.98 -0.04 9.92
C PRO A 521 -29.92 -1.20 9.60
N GLY A 522 -30.35 -1.92 10.63
CA GLY A 522 -31.16 -3.14 10.54
C GLY A 522 -30.41 -4.42 10.88
N GLY A 523 -29.08 -4.48 10.71
CA GLY A 523 -28.26 -5.67 10.99
C GLY A 523 -28.78 -6.94 10.30
N ASP A 524 -29.55 -6.79 9.21
CA ASP A 524 -30.29 -7.86 8.58
C ASP A 524 -29.42 -8.70 7.62
N GLY A 525 -28.14 -8.37 7.53
CA GLY A 525 -27.15 -9.05 6.71
C GLY A 525 -27.24 -8.73 5.22
N TYR A 526 -28.04 -7.77 4.77
CA TYR A 526 -28.08 -7.38 3.35
C TYR A 526 -27.05 -6.28 3.04
N PRO A 527 -26.23 -6.44 1.98
CA PRO A 527 -25.31 -5.40 1.53
C PRO A 527 -26.05 -4.22 0.87
N PRO A 528 -25.45 -3.02 0.85
CA PRO A 528 -25.84 -2.02 -0.14
C PRO A 528 -25.54 -2.56 -1.54
N LEU A 529 -26.55 -2.59 -2.41
CA LEU A 529 -26.47 -3.14 -3.77
C LEU A 529 -26.74 -2.05 -4.82
N ASP A 530 -26.00 -0.95 -4.72
CA ASP A 530 -25.97 0.10 -5.72
C ASP A 530 -24.92 -0.27 -6.79
N ALA A 531 -25.33 -0.64 -8.00
CA ALA A 531 -24.38 -1.06 -9.04
C ALA A 531 -24.88 -0.77 -10.46
N ASP A 532 -23.95 -0.46 -11.37
CA ASP A 532 -24.15 -0.49 -12.82
C ASP A 532 -23.52 -1.77 -13.40
N VAL A 533 -24.27 -2.87 -13.34
CA VAL A 533 -23.75 -4.19 -13.76
C VAL A 533 -23.48 -4.26 -15.27
N LEU A 534 -24.17 -3.44 -16.07
CA LEU A 534 -24.01 -3.42 -17.52
C LEU A 534 -22.80 -2.58 -17.93
N GLU A 535 -22.38 -1.60 -17.12
CA GLU A 535 -21.11 -0.94 -17.35
C GLU A 535 -19.93 -1.93 -17.28
N THR A 536 -19.92 -2.82 -16.28
CA THR A 536 -18.88 -3.85 -16.18
C THR A 536 -18.90 -4.76 -17.41
N ALA A 537 -20.08 -5.15 -17.91
CA ALA A 537 -20.21 -5.91 -19.15
C ALA A 537 -19.68 -5.13 -20.36
N ALA A 538 -19.94 -3.83 -20.46
CA ALA A 538 -19.40 -2.97 -21.52
C ALA A 538 -17.87 -2.85 -21.46
N CYS A 539 -17.29 -2.78 -20.25
CA CYS A 539 -15.82 -2.80 -20.08
C CYS A 539 -15.21 -4.13 -20.53
N ILE A 540 -15.89 -5.25 -20.27
CA ILE A 540 -15.51 -6.58 -20.77
C ILE A 540 -15.58 -6.62 -22.29
N ASP A 541 -16.65 -6.11 -22.90
CA ASP A 541 -16.81 -6.11 -24.35
C ASP A 541 -15.75 -5.25 -25.05
N LEU A 542 -15.45 -4.08 -24.49
CA LEU A 542 -14.33 -3.24 -24.95
C LEU A 542 -13.01 -4.04 -24.96
N PHE A 543 -12.77 -4.86 -23.95
CA PHE A 543 -11.60 -5.75 -23.93
C PHE A 543 -11.70 -6.87 -24.99
N ASN A 544 -12.86 -7.47 -25.20
CA ASN A 544 -13.04 -8.53 -26.21
C ASN A 544 -12.78 -8.00 -27.63
N SER A 545 -13.22 -6.78 -27.93
CA SER A 545 -13.07 -6.15 -29.25
C SER A 545 -11.63 -5.75 -29.62
N ARG A 546 -10.67 -5.88 -28.69
CA ARG A 546 -9.25 -5.50 -28.88
C ARG A 546 -8.54 -6.18 -30.06
N THR A 547 -9.04 -7.32 -30.51
CA THR A 547 -8.42 -8.14 -31.57
C THR A 547 -9.06 -7.98 -32.95
N GLY A 548 -10.16 -7.22 -33.07
CA GLY A 548 -10.90 -7.05 -34.33
C GLY A 548 -10.37 -5.92 -35.24
N PRO A 549 -10.61 -5.98 -36.57
CA PRO A 549 -10.19 -4.94 -37.51
C PRO A 549 -10.82 -3.54 -37.25
N ASN A 550 -11.86 -3.47 -36.39
CA ASN A 550 -12.53 -2.25 -35.96
C ASN A 550 -12.38 -1.97 -34.44
N ALA A 551 -11.31 -2.46 -33.79
CA ALA A 551 -11.09 -2.40 -32.33
C ALA A 551 -11.23 -1.01 -31.65
N ARG A 552 -11.23 0.10 -32.41
CA ARG A 552 -11.49 1.47 -31.89
C ARG A 552 -12.88 2.04 -32.23
N LYS A 553 -13.63 1.41 -33.14
CA LYS A 553 -14.95 1.87 -33.62
C LYS A 553 -16.13 1.17 -32.93
N GLN A 554 -16.01 -0.11 -32.58
CA GLN A 554 -17.15 -0.92 -32.13
C GLN A 554 -17.69 -0.57 -30.73
N ALA A 555 -16.84 -0.12 -29.81
CA ALA A 555 -17.21 0.11 -28.41
C ALA A 555 -18.24 1.24 -28.18
N ARG A 556 -18.56 2.06 -29.20
CA ARG A 556 -19.55 3.14 -29.10
C ARG A 556 -20.89 2.83 -29.78
N ASP A 557 -20.98 1.75 -30.57
CA ASP A 557 -22.10 1.52 -31.50
C ASP A 557 -22.93 0.26 -31.22
N SER A 558 -22.56 -0.59 -30.26
CA SER A 558 -23.19 -1.91 -30.08
C SER A 558 -24.41 -1.89 -29.15
N ILE A 559 -25.54 -1.44 -29.68
CA ILE A 559 -26.87 -1.47 -29.03
C ILE A 559 -27.27 -2.89 -28.55
N TRP A 560 -26.65 -3.93 -29.12
CA TRP A 560 -27.09 -5.32 -29.06
C TRP A 560 -26.24 -6.29 -28.24
N ILE A 561 -25.07 -5.87 -27.74
CA ILE A 561 -24.20 -6.83 -27.04
C ILE A 561 -24.78 -7.10 -25.66
N LEU A 562 -25.11 -8.38 -25.43
CA LEU A 562 -25.64 -8.84 -24.16
C LEU A 562 -24.51 -9.13 -23.16
N ALA A 563 -24.77 -8.93 -21.88
CA ALA A 563 -23.84 -9.27 -20.81
C ALA A 563 -23.42 -10.74 -20.84
N SER A 564 -24.32 -11.63 -21.27
CA SER A 564 -24.05 -13.06 -21.45
C SER A 564 -23.08 -13.36 -22.58
N GLU A 565 -23.10 -12.58 -23.65
CA GLU A 565 -22.17 -12.68 -24.77
C GLU A 565 -20.79 -12.12 -24.39
N ALA A 566 -20.77 -10.92 -23.81
CA ALA A 566 -19.54 -10.25 -23.40
C ALA A 566 -18.78 -11.05 -22.34
N CYS A 567 -19.46 -11.41 -21.22
CA CYS A 567 -18.87 -12.27 -20.19
C CYS A 567 -18.53 -13.65 -20.74
N GLY A 568 -19.42 -14.23 -21.55
CA GLY A 568 -19.21 -15.55 -22.15
C GLY A 568 -17.94 -15.61 -22.98
N ALA A 569 -17.69 -14.64 -23.84
CA ALA A 569 -16.48 -14.57 -24.67
C ALA A 569 -15.20 -14.37 -23.83
N PHE A 570 -15.25 -13.46 -22.86
CA PHE A 570 -14.10 -13.17 -21.99
C PHE A 570 -13.67 -14.38 -21.16
N PHE A 571 -14.61 -15.03 -20.48
CA PHE A 571 -14.31 -16.18 -19.62
C PHE A 571 -13.99 -17.44 -20.43
N GLU A 572 -14.53 -17.59 -21.64
CA GLU A 572 -14.10 -18.63 -22.58
C GLU A 572 -12.63 -18.44 -22.99
N GLU A 573 -12.23 -17.21 -23.31
CA GLU A 573 -10.83 -16.89 -23.63
C GLU A 573 -9.91 -17.14 -22.42
N ALA A 574 -10.29 -16.66 -21.23
CA ALA A 574 -9.53 -16.85 -20.00
C ALA A 574 -9.39 -18.34 -19.64
N SER A 575 -10.47 -19.12 -19.78
CA SER A 575 -10.47 -20.58 -19.58
C SER A 575 -9.50 -21.25 -20.56
N ALA A 576 -9.57 -20.91 -21.85
CA ALA A 576 -8.66 -21.45 -22.86
C ALA A 576 -7.19 -21.08 -22.59
N ALA A 577 -6.92 -19.85 -22.13
CA ALA A 577 -5.59 -19.39 -21.76
C ALA A 577 -5.02 -20.15 -20.55
N LEU A 578 -5.81 -20.31 -19.48
CA LEU A 578 -5.42 -21.10 -18.31
C LEU A 578 -5.09 -22.55 -18.70
N LYS A 579 -5.89 -23.18 -19.57
CA LYS A 579 -5.62 -24.53 -20.06
C LYS A 579 -4.33 -24.61 -20.88
N ALA A 580 -4.12 -23.68 -21.79
CA ALA A 580 -2.96 -23.67 -22.68
C ALA A 580 -1.64 -23.39 -21.94
N LEU A 581 -1.71 -22.68 -20.81
CA LEU A 581 -0.57 -22.27 -20.01
C LEU A 581 -0.41 -23.07 -18.70
N ALA A 582 -1.24 -24.08 -18.44
CA ALA A 582 -1.34 -24.76 -17.15
C ALA A 582 -0.01 -25.32 -16.61
N ASP A 583 0.90 -25.79 -17.48
CA ASP A 583 2.23 -26.29 -17.08
C ASP A 583 3.31 -25.20 -17.02
N ARG A 584 2.93 -23.93 -17.29
CA ARG A 584 3.81 -22.77 -17.48
C ARG A 584 3.55 -21.64 -16.49
N ILE A 585 2.39 -21.62 -15.84
CA ILE A 585 1.99 -20.55 -14.94
C ILE A 585 1.68 -21.05 -13.53
N THR A 586 1.83 -20.16 -12.57
CA THR A 586 1.36 -20.33 -11.20
C THR A 586 0.54 -19.11 -10.80
N LEU A 587 -0.68 -19.33 -10.32
CA LEU A 587 -1.55 -18.35 -9.70
C LEU A 587 -1.49 -18.59 -8.20
N GLU A 588 -0.88 -17.67 -7.48
CA GLU A 588 -0.74 -17.63 -6.04
C GLU A 588 -1.81 -16.71 -5.44
N VAL A 589 -2.60 -17.19 -4.50
CA VAL A 589 -3.59 -16.42 -3.75
C VAL A 589 -3.09 -16.18 -2.33
N LEU A 590 -3.02 -14.91 -1.93
CA LEU A 590 -2.50 -14.46 -0.64
C LEU A 590 -3.45 -13.43 0.00
N CYS A 591 -3.96 -13.75 1.18
CA CYS A 591 -4.74 -12.84 2.03
C CYS A 591 -3.82 -12.06 2.95
N GLY A 592 -3.80 -10.72 2.84
CA GLY A 592 -2.97 -9.86 3.68
C GLY A 592 -2.92 -8.41 3.20
N GLY A 593 -2.33 -7.53 4.03
CA GLY A 593 -2.09 -6.14 3.67
C GLY A 593 -0.97 -6.03 2.62
N LEU A 594 -1.20 -5.28 1.54
CA LEU A 594 -0.28 -5.21 0.40
C LEU A 594 1.16 -4.88 0.80
N SER A 595 1.35 -3.81 1.57
CA SER A 595 2.70 -3.33 1.92
C SER A 595 3.33 -4.16 3.03
N GLU A 596 2.52 -4.67 3.96
CA GLU A 596 2.97 -5.59 5.00
C GLU A 596 3.48 -6.90 4.40
N GLU A 597 2.72 -7.52 3.49
CA GLU A 597 3.15 -8.75 2.81
C GLU A 597 4.40 -8.52 1.96
N LEU A 598 4.45 -7.43 1.18
CA LEU A 598 5.63 -7.13 0.36
C LEU A 598 6.86 -6.83 1.21
N TYR A 599 6.69 -6.18 2.36
CA TYR A 599 7.79 -5.95 3.30
C TYR A 599 8.27 -7.25 3.94
N LYS A 600 7.36 -8.15 4.33
CA LYS A 600 7.72 -9.51 4.78
C LYS A 600 8.47 -10.28 3.69
N MET A 601 8.05 -10.19 2.43
CA MET A 601 8.77 -10.80 1.30
C MET A 601 10.19 -10.20 1.16
N HIS A 602 10.33 -8.89 1.25
CA HIS A 602 11.63 -8.22 1.16
C HIS A 602 12.57 -8.63 2.32
N ALA A 603 12.03 -8.74 3.52
CA ALA A 603 12.72 -9.17 4.73
C ALA A 603 12.81 -10.69 4.90
N LYS A 604 12.32 -11.48 3.93
CA LYS A 604 12.22 -12.96 3.96
C LYS A 604 11.53 -13.50 5.22
N ALA A 605 10.57 -12.75 5.75
CA ALA A 605 9.69 -13.13 6.85
C ALA A 605 8.43 -13.88 6.37
N ASP A 606 8.28 -14.08 5.05
CA ASP A 606 7.17 -14.74 4.38
C ASP A 606 7.30 -16.27 4.43
N THR A 607 7.35 -16.84 5.64
CA THR A 607 7.71 -18.24 5.88
C THR A 607 6.70 -19.26 5.37
N ALA A 608 5.42 -18.90 5.24
CA ALA A 608 4.39 -19.77 4.67
C ALA A 608 4.47 -19.89 3.13
N ARG A 609 5.22 -19.01 2.45
CA ARG A 609 5.36 -19.03 0.99
C ARG A 609 6.51 -19.96 0.57
N PRO A 610 6.33 -20.78 -0.49
CA PRO A 610 7.43 -21.56 -1.06
C PRO A 610 8.66 -20.70 -1.39
N LYS A 611 9.86 -21.21 -1.11
CA LYS A 611 11.11 -20.43 -1.26
C LYS A 611 11.39 -20.01 -2.70
N GLU A 612 10.95 -20.83 -3.65
CA GLU A 612 11.06 -20.66 -5.09
C GLU A 612 10.11 -19.60 -5.67
N PHE A 613 9.09 -19.19 -4.93
CA PHE A 613 8.15 -18.16 -5.40
C PHE A 613 8.84 -16.80 -5.51
N PRO A 614 8.43 -15.97 -6.49
CA PRO A 614 9.04 -14.66 -6.69
C PRO A 614 8.75 -13.75 -5.50
N ARG A 615 9.76 -12.94 -5.16
CA ARG A 615 9.66 -11.78 -4.26
C ARG A 615 9.87 -10.47 -5.02
N LYS A 616 10.17 -10.57 -6.32
CA LYS A 616 10.32 -9.43 -7.24
C LYS A 616 9.49 -9.64 -8.50
N TYR A 617 8.80 -8.59 -8.92
CA TYR A 617 7.78 -8.63 -9.97
C TYR A 617 8.19 -7.80 -11.19
N THR A 618 7.90 -8.33 -12.38
CA THR A 618 8.08 -7.66 -13.67
C THR A 618 7.02 -6.58 -13.88
N ARG A 619 5.78 -6.81 -13.43
CA ARG A 619 4.68 -5.85 -13.50
C ARG A 619 3.88 -5.92 -12.22
N MET A 620 3.49 -4.76 -11.70
CA MET A 620 2.61 -4.66 -10.53
C MET A 620 1.46 -3.71 -10.83
N TRP A 621 0.25 -4.12 -10.49
CA TRP A 621 -0.94 -3.26 -10.47
C TRP A 621 -1.49 -3.25 -9.05
N LEU A 622 -1.60 -2.06 -8.45
CA LEU A 622 -2.05 -1.93 -7.06
C LEU A 622 -3.48 -1.38 -6.93
N SER A 623 -4.21 -1.26 -8.03
CA SER A 623 -5.53 -0.62 -8.04
C SER A 623 -5.48 0.75 -7.34
N ASN A 624 -6.51 1.07 -6.55
CA ASN A 624 -6.59 2.23 -5.68
C ASN A 624 -6.15 1.96 -4.24
N VAL A 625 -5.46 0.83 -3.96
CA VAL A 625 -4.96 0.50 -2.60
C VAL A 625 -4.18 1.67 -1.98
N PRO A 626 -3.29 2.39 -2.71
CA PRO A 626 -2.55 3.52 -2.15
C PRO A 626 -3.43 4.62 -1.53
N ASP A 627 -4.69 4.79 -1.94
CA ASP A 627 -5.60 5.78 -1.35
C ASP A 627 -5.83 5.53 0.15
N TYR A 628 -5.74 4.26 0.58
CA TYR A 628 -6.00 3.81 1.95
C TYR A 628 -4.73 3.67 2.80
N VAL A 629 -3.57 3.47 2.17
CA VAL A 629 -2.31 3.07 2.84
C VAL A 629 -1.20 4.12 2.74
N HIS A 630 -1.52 5.42 2.86
CA HIS A 630 -0.54 6.51 2.83
C HIS A 630 0.11 6.77 1.45
N GLY A 631 -0.58 6.40 0.37
CA GLY A 631 -0.31 6.89 -0.98
C GLY A 631 1.09 6.55 -1.52
N PRO A 632 1.70 7.46 -2.31
CA PRO A 632 2.96 7.21 -2.98
C PRO A 632 4.16 7.04 -2.04
N MET A 633 4.17 7.65 -0.84
CA MET A 633 5.26 7.42 0.12
C MET A 633 5.37 5.95 0.49
N ASN A 634 4.25 5.36 0.90
CA ASN A 634 4.18 3.95 1.26
C ASN A 634 4.53 3.04 0.08
N THR A 635 3.97 3.36 -1.09
CA THR A 635 4.23 2.61 -2.33
C THR A 635 5.72 2.59 -2.69
N ILE A 636 6.41 3.72 -2.55
CA ILE A 636 7.84 3.83 -2.86
C ILE A 636 8.69 3.09 -1.84
N VAL A 637 8.40 3.22 -0.54
CA VAL A 637 9.22 2.63 0.52
C VAL A 637 9.04 1.10 0.59
N TYR A 638 7.81 0.60 0.43
CA TYR A 638 7.49 -0.80 0.73
C TYR A 638 7.14 -1.66 -0.48
N ASN A 639 6.74 -1.08 -1.62
CA ASN A 639 6.31 -1.86 -2.79
C ASN A 639 7.35 -1.82 -3.93
N ILE A 640 7.99 -0.67 -4.19
CA ILE A 640 9.05 -0.54 -5.21
C ILE A 640 10.25 -1.47 -5.00
N PRO A 641 10.71 -1.79 -3.77
CA PRO A 641 11.79 -2.75 -3.56
C PRO A 641 11.50 -4.16 -4.12
N ASN A 642 10.22 -4.50 -4.31
CA ASN A 642 9.74 -5.75 -4.89
C ASN A 642 9.52 -5.65 -6.41
N VAL A 643 9.93 -4.58 -7.07
CA VAL A 643 10.00 -4.51 -8.54
C VAL A 643 11.33 -5.10 -9.01
N GLN A 644 11.31 -5.87 -10.11
CA GLN A 644 12.52 -6.41 -10.71
C GLN A 644 13.45 -5.30 -11.22
N ASP A 645 14.76 -5.53 -11.14
CA ASP A 645 15.75 -4.69 -11.81
C ASP A 645 15.75 -5.04 -13.31
N ASP A 646 14.86 -4.40 -14.06
CA ASP A 646 14.69 -4.53 -15.49
C ASP A 646 14.12 -3.21 -16.06
N PRO A 647 14.63 -2.70 -17.20
CA PRO A 647 14.13 -1.46 -17.79
C PRO A 647 12.65 -1.48 -18.15
N GLN A 648 12.12 -2.67 -18.45
CA GLN A 648 10.70 -2.85 -18.72
C GLN A 648 9.91 -2.92 -17.41
N ALA A 649 10.48 -3.33 -16.28
CA ALA A 649 9.73 -3.54 -15.05
C ALA A 649 9.22 -2.22 -14.44
N ALA A 650 7.97 -2.22 -13.96
CA ALA A 650 7.35 -1.06 -13.35
C ALA A 650 6.09 -1.45 -12.56
N LEU A 651 5.66 -0.53 -11.71
CA LEU A 651 4.50 -0.62 -10.85
C LEU A 651 3.55 0.52 -11.19
N ALA A 652 2.24 0.24 -11.23
CA ALA A 652 1.23 1.27 -11.42
C ALA A 652 0.07 1.16 -10.44
N PHE A 653 -0.60 2.28 -10.22
CA PHE A 653 -1.78 2.44 -9.36
C PHE A 653 -2.60 3.67 -9.80
N ASN A 654 -3.84 3.80 -9.34
CA ASN A 654 -4.68 4.97 -9.56
C ASN A 654 -5.26 5.49 -8.24
N SER A 655 -6.02 6.58 -8.30
CA SER A 655 -6.85 7.05 -7.18
C SER A 655 -8.31 7.04 -7.58
N LEU A 656 -9.13 6.37 -6.77
CA LEU A 656 -10.58 6.24 -6.98
C LEU A 656 -11.38 6.62 -5.74
N ALA A 657 -10.80 6.51 -4.54
CA ALA A 657 -11.52 6.74 -3.29
C ALA A 657 -11.68 8.23 -2.97
N ASN A 658 -10.72 9.06 -3.37
CA ASN A 658 -10.62 10.46 -2.97
C ASN A 658 -10.13 11.39 -4.08
N VAL A 659 -10.34 11.00 -5.34
CA VAL A 659 -9.92 11.75 -6.52
C VAL A 659 -10.38 13.22 -6.50
N GLY A 660 -11.61 13.47 -6.02
CA GLY A 660 -12.18 14.82 -5.95
C GLY A 660 -11.62 15.71 -4.84
N ALA A 661 -10.72 15.19 -3.99
CA ALA A 661 -10.10 15.93 -2.89
C ALA A 661 -9.00 16.88 -3.37
N PHE A 662 -8.22 16.45 -4.37
CA PHE A 662 -6.99 17.09 -4.81
C PHE A 662 -7.24 18.05 -5.97
N VAL A 663 -6.50 19.16 -5.99
CA VAL A 663 -6.55 20.13 -7.09
C VAL A 663 -5.82 19.59 -8.32
N ASP A 664 -4.67 18.93 -8.12
CA ASP A 664 -3.86 18.33 -9.16
C ASP A 664 -2.99 17.17 -8.62
N ASP A 665 -2.23 16.53 -9.51
CA ASP A 665 -1.34 15.42 -9.15
C ASP A 665 -0.16 15.87 -8.27
N ASP A 666 0.28 17.13 -8.35
CA ASP A 666 1.37 17.63 -7.51
C ASP A 666 0.93 17.75 -6.05
N GLU A 667 -0.30 18.22 -5.79
CA GLU A 667 -0.91 18.24 -4.46
C GLU A 667 -1.14 16.81 -3.93
N TYR A 668 -1.52 15.87 -4.79
CA TYR A 668 -1.62 14.45 -4.43
C TYR A 668 -0.28 13.93 -3.91
N PHE A 669 0.78 14.02 -4.72
CA PHE A 669 2.12 13.55 -4.30
C PHE A 669 2.61 14.31 -3.07
N HIS A 670 2.43 15.63 -3.01
CA HIS A 670 2.87 16.45 -1.89
C HIS A 670 2.16 16.08 -0.58
N THR A 671 0.86 15.82 -0.62
CA THR A 671 0.10 15.46 0.58
C THR A 671 0.63 14.21 1.26
N TYR A 672 1.01 13.19 0.48
CA TYR A 672 1.48 11.91 1.02
C TYR A 672 3.00 11.85 1.25
N THR A 673 3.80 12.59 0.47
CA THR A 673 5.27 12.50 0.51
C THR A 673 5.98 13.74 1.05
N LEU A 674 5.28 14.86 1.15
CA LEU A 674 5.82 16.20 1.35
C LEU A 674 6.79 16.65 0.25
N LEU A 675 6.73 16.01 -0.92
CA LEU A 675 7.55 16.26 -2.11
C LEU A 675 6.66 16.38 -3.35
N THR A 676 7.13 17.11 -4.35
CA THR A 676 6.50 17.10 -5.68
C THR A 676 7.03 15.95 -6.54
N PRO A 677 6.33 15.48 -7.59
CA PRO A 677 6.78 14.37 -8.44
C PRO A 677 8.22 14.50 -8.97
N PRO A 678 8.71 15.68 -9.41
CA PRO A 678 10.10 15.85 -9.85
C PRO A 678 11.14 15.60 -8.76
N GLU A 679 10.77 15.75 -7.49
CA GLU A 679 11.70 15.66 -6.35
C GLU A 679 11.84 14.24 -5.82
N ILE A 680 10.84 13.38 -6.07
CA ILE A 680 10.83 11.97 -5.68
C ILE A 680 12.11 11.26 -6.11
N ARG A 681 12.62 11.53 -7.31
CA ARG A 681 13.87 10.95 -7.81
C ARG A 681 15.07 11.28 -6.93
N ARG A 682 15.18 12.54 -6.51
CA ARG A 682 16.32 13.06 -5.75
C ARG A 682 16.27 12.65 -4.28
N TYR A 683 15.08 12.58 -3.69
CA TYR A 683 14.91 12.23 -2.28
C TYR A 683 14.77 10.73 -2.05
N LEU A 684 13.98 10.04 -2.86
CA LEU A 684 13.57 8.66 -2.63
C LEU A 684 14.19 7.66 -3.62
N GLY A 685 15.02 8.10 -4.57
CA GLY A 685 15.67 7.20 -5.53
C GLY A 685 14.68 6.42 -6.41
N CYS A 686 13.48 6.96 -6.63
CA CYS A 686 12.43 6.34 -7.45
C CYS A 686 12.09 7.23 -8.64
N GLN A 687 11.84 6.64 -9.80
CA GLN A 687 11.41 7.38 -10.99
C GLN A 687 9.88 7.38 -11.11
N VAL A 688 9.30 8.58 -11.13
CA VAL A 688 7.90 8.78 -11.55
C VAL A 688 7.88 8.89 -13.08
N MET A 689 7.41 7.83 -13.75
CA MET A 689 7.32 7.80 -15.22
C MET A 689 6.09 8.53 -15.73
N HIS A 690 4.97 8.36 -15.03
CA HIS A 690 3.70 9.01 -15.31
C HIS A 690 3.07 9.45 -13.99
N PRO A 691 2.84 10.75 -13.74
CA PRO A 691 2.34 11.23 -12.45
C PRO A 691 0.81 11.35 -12.39
N LYS A 692 0.06 10.96 -13.44
CA LYS A 692 -1.38 11.25 -13.60
C LYS A 692 -2.32 10.38 -12.75
N VAL A 693 -2.13 10.38 -11.43
CA VAL A 693 -2.89 9.55 -10.49
C VAL A 693 -4.38 9.91 -10.47
N THR A 694 -4.70 11.20 -10.49
CA THR A 694 -6.07 11.71 -10.29
C THR A 694 -6.94 11.62 -11.54
N THR A 695 -6.34 11.42 -12.70
CA THR A 695 -7.06 11.43 -13.99
C THR A 695 -6.86 10.13 -14.77
N GLU A 696 -5.77 9.41 -14.52
CA GLU A 696 -5.40 8.18 -15.21
C GLU A 696 -4.74 7.18 -14.24
N VAL A 697 -3.44 6.95 -14.36
CA VAL A 697 -2.62 6.06 -13.53
C VAL A 697 -1.29 6.73 -13.21
N ALA A 698 -0.76 6.49 -12.01
CA ALA A 698 0.67 6.68 -11.77
C ALA A 698 1.45 5.46 -12.20
N VAL A 699 2.62 5.69 -12.81
CA VAL A 699 3.60 4.64 -13.13
C VAL A 699 4.92 4.98 -12.46
N LEU A 700 5.40 4.07 -11.62
CA LEU A 700 6.65 4.19 -10.88
C LEU A 700 7.64 3.09 -11.28
N ARG A 701 8.92 3.42 -11.25
CA ARG A 701 10.01 2.49 -11.57
C ARG A 701 11.17 2.63 -10.58
N PRO A 702 11.77 1.52 -10.12
CA PRO A 702 13.00 1.58 -9.34
C PRO A 702 14.15 2.21 -10.15
N LEU A 703 15.06 2.90 -9.47
CA LEU A 703 16.37 3.24 -10.02
C LEU A 703 17.42 2.27 -9.50
N ALA A 704 18.55 2.19 -10.20
CA ALA A 704 19.73 1.54 -9.64
C ALA A 704 20.17 2.26 -8.36
N LEU A 705 20.23 1.52 -7.26
CA LEU A 705 20.65 1.98 -5.93
C LEU A 705 21.95 1.25 -5.53
N SER A 706 22.84 1.85 -4.75
CA SER A 706 22.78 3.22 -4.21
C SER A 706 23.14 4.30 -5.24
N ARG A 707 22.54 5.49 -5.09
CA ARG A 707 22.74 6.63 -5.98
C ARG A 707 23.96 7.46 -5.54
N PRO A 708 24.69 8.11 -6.48
CA PRO A 708 25.73 9.06 -6.11
C PRO A 708 25.17 10.21 -5.28
N LEU A 709 25.88 10.60 -4.21
CA LEU A 709 25.42 11.66 -3.29
C LEU A 709 25.19 13.00 -3.98
N THR A 710 25.91 13.29 -5.07
CA THR A 710 25.74 14.49 -5.91
C THR A 710 24.40 14.53 -6.64
N GLU A 711 23.71 13.40 -6.77
CA GLU A 711 22.39 13.28 -7.39
C GLU A 711 21.25 13.25 -6.36
N LEU A 712 21.57 13.29 -5.06
CA LEU A 712 20.63 13.20 -3.95
C LEU A 712 20.39 14.57 -3.30
N ALA A 713 19.43 14.62 -2.37
CA ALA A 713 19.22 15.82 -1.57
C ALA A 713 20.44 16.09 -0.66
N THR A 714 20.77 17.36 -0.44
CA THR A 714 21.82 17.72 0.51
C THR A 714 21.43 17.32 1.93
N GLN A 715 22.41 17.25 2.83
CA GLN A 715 22.17 16.90 4.23
C GLN A 715 21.11 17.80 4.89
N ASP A 716 21.18 19.12 4.66
CA ASP A 716 20.26 20.09 5.26
C ASP A 716 18.85 19.93 4.70
N GLU A 717 18.72 19.67 3.40
CA GLU A 717 17.44 19.40 2.74
C GLU A 717 16.81 18.10 3.24
N LEU A 718 17.60 17.03 3.37
CA LEU A 718 17.14 15.73 3.87
C LEU A 718 16.68 15.85 5.32
N LYS A 719 17.50 16.44 6.20
CA LYS A 719 17.15 16.66 7.61
C LYS A 719 15.89 17.51 7.74
N THR A 720 15.76 18.57 6.94
CA THR A 720 14.56 19.40 6.90
C THR A 720 13.33 18.56 6.53
N TRP A 721 13.40 17.80 5.45
CA TRP A 721 12.28 17.01 4.97
C TRP A 721 11.90 15.89 5.92
N LEU A 722 12.85 15.09 6.42
CA LEU A 722 12.59 14.04 7.40
C LEU A 722 12.02 14.59 8.71
N THR A 723 12.46 15.77 9.17
CA THR A 723 11.86 16.43 10.34
C THR A 723 10.40 16.79 10.08
N ARG A 724 10.05 17.25 8.88
CA ARG A 724 8.64 17.49 8.50
C ARG A 724 7.83 16.20 8.44
N VAL A 725 8.40 15.12 7.87
CA VAL A 725 7.74 13.81 7.84
C VAL A 725 7.43 13.37 9.27
N LEU A 726 8.43 13.36 10.16
CA LEU A 726 8.26 13.03 11.57
C LEU A 726 7.12 13.84 12.22
N PHE A 727 7.13 15.16 12.05
CA PHE A 727 6.14 16.05 12.66
C PHE A 727 4.72 15.75 12.18
N ASN A 728 4.54 15.45 10.89
CA ASN A 728 3.24 15.08 10.33
C ASN A 728 2.85 13.62 10.64
N THR A 729 3.80 12.74 10.96
CA THR A 729 3.52 11.37 11.46
C THR A 729 2.99 11.41 12.89
N VAL A 730 3.64 12.15 13.79
CA VAL A 730 3.26 12.15 15.22
C VAL A 730 2.11 13.11 15.56
N LEU A 731 1.90 14.14 14.74
CA LEU A 731 0.81 15.11 14.82
C LEU A 731 0.14 15.28 13.46
N PRO A 732 -0.56 14.25 12.95
CA PRO A 732 -1.15 14.33 11.63
C PRO A 732 -2.34 15.29 11.61
N ALA A 733 -2.50 15.99 10.49
CA ALA A 733 -3.65 16.86 10.26
C ALA A 733 -4.98 16.08 10.16
N ARG A 734 -6.09 16.82 10.21
CA ARG A 734 -7.44 16.27 10.05
C ARG A 734 -7.74 15.97 8.59
N SER A 735 -8.65 15.03 8.35
CA SER A 735 -9.15 14.74 7.00
C SER A 735 -10.53 15.36 6.85
N LYS A 736 -10.83 15.84 5.64
CA LYS A 736 -12.21 16.15 5.25
C LYS A 736 -13.08 14.89 5.29
N MET A 737 -14.39 15.08 5.29
CA MET A 737 -15.37 13.99 5.30
C MET A 737 -15.75 13.55 3.86
N GLY A 738 -16.43 12.41 3.75
CA GLY A 738 -16.99 11.90 2.49
C GLY A 738 -15.93 11.58 1.43
N MET A 739 -16.25 11.84 0.16
CA MET A 739 -15.36 11.59 -0.99
C MET A 739 -14.10 12.48 -1.04
N SER A 740 -13.94 13.41 -0.09
CA SER A 740 -12.72 14.25 0.02
C SER A 740 -11.75 13.75 1.10
N LYS A 741 -11.98 12.57 1.65
CA LYS A 741 -11.20 12.02 2.77
C LYS A 741 -9.84 11.52 2.32
N VAL A 742 -8.79 11.88 3.06
CA VAL A 742 -7.41 11.49 2.75
C VAL A 742 -6.84 10.64 3.89
N HIS A 743 -6.50 9.39 3.60
CA HIS A 743 -5.96 8.47 4.61
C HIS A 743 -4.44 8.55 4.68
N VAL A 744 -3.93 9.07 5.80
CA VAL A 744 -2.48 9.13 6.11
C VAL A 744 -2.13 8.29 7.34
N PRO A 745 -2.17 6.95 7.26
CA PRO A 745 -2.08 6.05 8.41
C PRO A 745 -0.66 5.76 8.93
N HIS A 746 0.43 6.16 8.25
CA HIS A 746 1.80 5.90 8.70
C HIS A 746 2.02 6.35 10.14
N ASN A 747 2.74 5.50 10.87
CA ASN A 747 3.12 5.69 12.27
C ASN A 747 4.66 5.71 12.41
N LEU A 748 5.19 5.64 13.63
CA LEU A 748 6.64 5.70 13.84
C LEU A 748 7.41 4.48 13.29
N VAL A 749 6.78 3.31 13.17
CA VAL A 749 7.39 2.14 12.50
C VAL A 749 7.61 2.46 11.02
N ALA A 750 6.64 3.11 10.36
CA ALA A 750 6.79 3.53 8.97
C ALA A 750 7.90 4.57 8.78
N PHE A 751 8.02 5.52 9.70
CA PHE A 751 9.13 6.49 9.71
C PHE A 751 10.49 5.80 9.81
N PHE A 752 10.62 4.77 10.65
CA PHE A 752 11.86 3.98 10.74
C PHE A 752 12.14 3.19 9.47
N GLY A 753 11.13 2.55 8.89
CA GLY A 753 11.28 1.87 7.60
C GLY A 753 11.76 2.82 6.49
N LEU A 754 11.29 4.07 6.48
CA LEU A 754 11.80 5.11 5.59
C LEU A 754 13.30 5.39 5.81
N LEU A 755 13.79 5.46 7.06
CA LEU A 755 15.22 5.65 7.32
C LEU A 755 16.07 4.49 6.77
N LEU A 756 15.61 3.24 6.94
CA LEU A 756 16.29 2.07 6.39
C LEU A 756 16.30 2.09 4.86
N TYR A 757 15.17 2.46 4.24
CA TYR A 757 15.05 2.62 2.80
C TYR A 757 16.02 3.69 2.26
N LEU A 758 16.12 4.84 2.93
CA LEU A 758 17.00 5.94 2.52
C LEU A 758 18.50 5.59 2.61
N HIS A 759 18.90 4.74 3.55
CA HIS A 759 20.24 4.18 3.54
C HIS A 759 20.49 3.39 2.24
N GLY A 760 19.54 2.54 1.83
CA GLY A 760 19.60 1.82 0.55
C GLY A 760 19.67 2.76 -0.66
N VAL A 761 18.94 3.89 -0.63
CA VAL A 761 19.01 4.94 -1.66
C VAL A 761 20.42 5.51 -1.82
N GLY A 762 21.23 5.55 -0.75
CA GLY A 762 22.62 6.01 -0.77
C GLY A 762 22.94 7.15 0.19
N TYR A 763 22.02 7.51 1.10
CA TYR A 763 22.32 8.53 2.10
C TYR A 763 23.30 8.00 3.17
N PRO A 764 24.32 8.78 3.56
CA PRO A 764 25.30 8.35 4.55
C PRO A 764 24.68 7.98 5.91
N SER A 765 25.09 6.86 6.49
CA SER A 765 24.60 6.33 7.76
C SER A 765 24.68 7.35 8.92
N HIS A 766 25.75 8.14 8.94
CA HIS A 766 25.96 9.16 9.97
C HIS A 766 24.96 10.33 9.87
N TRP A 767 24.40 10.64 8.69
CA TRP A 767 23.35 11.67 8.54
C TRP A 767 22.03 11.23 9.16
N LEU A 768 21.66 9.96 8.94
CA LEU A 768 20.44 9.37 9.50
C LEU A 768 20.55 9.18 11.02
N CYS A 769 21.72 8.71 11.48
CA CYS A 769 22.05 8.62 12.90
C CYS A 769 21.92 9.96 13.61
N GLU A 770 22.50 11.04 13.06
CA GLU A 770 22.49 12.36 13.72
C GLU A 770 21.06 12.90 13.90
N LEU A 771 20.20 12.70 12.90
CA LEU A 771 18.78 13.05 13.02
C LEU A 771 18.11 12.25 14.15
N LEU A 772 18.30 10.94 14.16
CA LEU A 772 17.65 10.09 15.15
C LEU A 772 18.18 10.32 16.56
N ALA A 773 19.48 10.53 16.73
CA ALA A 773 20.09 10.89 18.01
C ALA A 773 19.50 12.20 18.57
N ARG A 774 19.20 13.19 17.72
CA ARG A 774 18.51 14.41 18.16
C ARG A 774 17.10 14.12 18.68
N ILE A 775 16.36 13.23 18.01
CA ILE A 775 15.02 12.82 18.45
C ILE A 775 15.11 12.08 19.80
N LEU A 776 16.08 11.18 19.94
CA LEU A 776 16.31 10.39 21.16
C LEU A 776 16.75 11.23 22.37
N SER A 777 17.27 12.43 22.16
CA SER A 777 17.56 13.38 23.25
C SER A 777 16.31 13.91 23.99
N GLY A 778 15.11 13.56 23.52
CA GLY A 778 13.83 13.98 24.10
C GLY A 778 13.38 15.38 23.70
N SER A 779 14.19 16.12 22.93
CA SER A 779 13.76 17.41 22.36
C SER A 779 14.57 17.82 21.14
N VAL A 780 13.96 18.55 20.21
CA VAL A 780 14.62 19.02 18.98
C VAL A 780 14.46 20.54 18.85
N HIS A 781 15.53 21.25 18.50
CA HIS A 781 15.44 22.65 18.09
C HIS A 781 15.11 22.72 16.59
N SER A 782 14.02 23.41 16.23
CA SER A 782 13.51 23.42 14.85
C SER A 782 12.77 24.73 14.52
N ASP A 783 12.88 25.16 13.27
CA ASP A 783 12.10 26.24 12.64
C ASP A 783 10.91 25.70 11.82
N LEU A 784 10.61 24.40 11.92
CA LEU A 784 9.56 23.73 11.16
C LEU A 784 8.30 23.54 12.00
N ALA A 785 7.12 23.80 11.45
CA ALA A 785 5.84 23.53 12.13
C ALA A 785 5.12 22.32 11.50
N PRO A 786 4.42 21.50 12.31
CA PRO A 786 3.49 20.50 11.77
C PRO A 786 2.33 21.20 11.05
N PHE A 787 1.80 20.57 10.01
CA PHE A 787 0.58 21.05 9.36
C PHE A 787 -0.62 20.77 10.27
N ARG A 788 -1.40 21.81 10.59
CA ARG A 788 -2.58 21.71 11.48
C ARG A 788 -3.91 21.99 10.78
N GLY A 789 -3.90 22.08 9.45
CA GLY A 789 -5.11 22.27 8.65
C GLY A 789 -5.87 20.97 8.42
N GLU A 790 -6.60 20.93 7.31
CA GLU A 790 -7.26 19.71 6.82
C GLU A 790 -6.59 19.27 5.52
N TYR A 791 -6.52 17.96 5.30
CA TYR A 791 -6.03 17.41 4.04
C TYR A 791 -7.01 17.67 2.87
N PRO A 792 -6.51 17.77 1.62
CA PRO A 792 -5.11 17.69 1.18
C PRO A 792 -4.21 18.82 1.69
N MET A 793 -2.90 18.56 1.76
CA MET A 793 -1.93 19.57 2.21
C MET A 793 -1.52 20.46 1.03
N PRO A 794 -1.69 21.80 1.12
CA PRO A 794 -1.25 22.69 0.05
C PRO A 794 0.26 22.67 -0.14
N ILE A 795 0.73 22.68 -1.40
CA ILE A 795 2.16 22.68 -1.75
C ILE A 795 2.93 23.85 -1.09
N SER A 796 2.26 24.98 -0.83
CA SER A 796 2.86 26.13 -0.14
C SER A 796 3.38 25.80 1.27
N GLU A 797 2.81 24.81 1.96
CA GLU A 797 3.26 24.38 3.28
C GLU A 797 4.68 23.82 3.25
N ARG A 798 5.14 23.33 2.10
CA ARG A 798 6.51 22.85 1.87
C ARG A 798 7.59 23.88 2.24
N ALA A 799 7.34 25.16 1.98
CA ALA A 799 8.29 26.25 2.27
C ALA A 799 8.09 26.89 3.65
N ARG A 800 6.98 26.58 4.35
CA ARG A 800 6.62 27.23 5.60
C ARG A 800 7.67 27.05 6.69
N ARG A 801 8.08 28.16 7.31
CA ARG A 801 8.95 28.22 8.48
C ARG A 801 8.29 29.02 9.59
N VAL A 802 8.70 28.75 10.83
CA VAL A 802 8.33 29.50 12.03
C VAL A 802 9.60 29.91 12.77
N GLN A 803 9.47 30.76 13.79
CA GLN A 803 10.61 31.11 14.62
C GLN A 803 11.24 29.85 15.24
N PRO A 804 12.59 29.70 15.22
CA PRO A 804 13.26 28.55 15.81
C PRO A 804 12.85 28.38 17.27
N ARG A 805 12.41 27.17 17.63
CA ARG A 805 12.03 26.82 19.00
C ARG A 805 12.36 25.38 19.33
N ARG A 806 12.31 25.05 20.62
CA ARG A 806 12.49 23.68 21.11
C ARG A 806 11.14 22.97 21.12
N VAL A 807 11.05 21.85 20.40
CA VAL A 807 9.91 20.93 20.43
C VAL A 807 10.23 19.70 21.26
N ARG A 808 9.22 19.11 21.90
CA ARG A 808 9.34 17.89 22.72
C ARG A 808 9.18 16.65 21.86
N THR A 809 10.13 15.73 21.98
CA THR A 809 10.08 14.38 21.38
C THR A 809 10.04 13.28 22.44
N ASP A 810 10.20 13.63 23.71
CA ASP A 810 10.09 12.71 24.85
C ASP A 810 8.80 11.87 24.91
N PRO A 811 7.61 12.33 24.42
CA PRO A 811 6.41 11.52 24.48
C PRO A 811 6.47 10.21 23.69
N TRP A 812 7.39 10.08 22.72
CA TRP A 812 7.48 8.89 21.85
C TRP A 812 8.71 8.01 22.13
N LEU A 813 9.55 8.35 23.11
CA LEU A 813 10.79 7.62 23.37
C LEU A 813 10.57 6.13 23.67
N VAL A 814 9.51 5.78 24.41
CA VAL A 814 9.21 4.37 24.75
C VAL A 814 8.79 3.56 23.51
N GLU A 815 8.09 4.18 22.56
CA GLU A 815 7.80 3.52 21.26
C GLU A 815 9.09 3.38 20.43
N LEU A 816 9.95 4.39 20.45
CA LEU A 816 11.26 4.33 19.79
C LEU A 816 12.16 3.23 20.37
N GLU A 817 12.14 2.99 21.68
CA GLU A 817 12.81 1.84 22.29
C GLU A 817 12.31 0.53 21.67
N THR A 818 10.99 0.37 21.57
CA THR A 818 10.37 -0.84 21.01
C THR A 818 10.86 -1.09 19.58
N ILE A 819 10.83 -0.07 18.72
CA ILE A 819 11.26 -0.17 17.32
C ILE A 819 12.78 -0.42 17.22
N ILE A 820 13.58 0.32 17.99
CA ILE A 820 15.06 0.22 17.96
C ILE A 820 15.50 -1.15 18.47
N ALA A 821 14.94 -1.65 19.57
CA ALA A 821 15.29 -2.96 20.11
C ALA A 821 14.95 -4.09 19.13
N THR A 822 13.77 -4.04 18.50
CA THR A 822 13.38 -5.00 17.46
C THR A 822 14.35 -4.98 16.27
N ALA A 823 14.79 -3.78 15.85
CA ALA A 823 15.63 -3.59 14.68
C ALA A 823 17.14 -3.50 14.96
N TYR A 824 17.60 -3.64 16.21
CA TYR A 824 18.92 -3.16 16.66
C TYR A 824 20.08 -3.64 15.78
N TYR A 825 20.16 -4.96 15.55
CA TYR A 825 21.19 -5.57 14.72
C TYR A 825 20.91 -5.47 13.21
N ALA A 826 19.77 -4.90 12.81
CA ALA A 826 19.42 -4.62 11.42
C ALA A 826 19.67 -3.16 11.01
N LEU A 827 19.83 -2.24 11.96
CA LEU A 827 20.05 -0.82 11.68
C LEU A 827 21.35 -0.60 10.87
N PRO A 828 21.30 0.15 9.75
CA PRO A 828 22.47 0.43 8.93
C PRO A 828 23.37 1.56 9.46
N PHE A 829 23.08 2.04 10.68
CA PHE A 829 23.81 3.09 11.36
C PHE A 829 23.88 2.77 12.86
N SER A 830 24.99 3.12 13.51
CA SER A 830 25.13 2.92 14.94
C SER A 830 24.38 3.98 15.72
N LEU A 831 23.62 3.56 16.72
CA LEU A 831 23.00 4.42 17.74
C LEU A 831 23.60 4.18 19.13
N ALA A 832 24.69 3.41 19.26
CA ALA A 832 25.20 2.93 20.53
C ALA A 832 25.34 4.03 21.60
N GLY A 833 26.00 5.15 21.25
CA GLY A 833 26.17 6.32 22.14
C GLY A 833 25.01 7.33 22.13
N ALA A 834 23.87 7.03 21.50
CA ALA A 834 22.69 7.89 21.45
C ALA A 834 21.42 7.24 22.06
N ILE A 835 21.48 5.94 22.34
CA ILE A 835 20.39 5.19 23.00
C ILE A 835 20.39 5.53 24.50
N PRO A 836 19.26 5.94 25.09
CA PRO A 836 19.15 6.13 26.54
C PRO A 836 19.48 4.86 27.34
N ASP A 837 20.11 5.01 28.50
CA ASP A 837 20.59 3.88 29.32
C ASP A 837 19.50 2.90 29.76
N ASP A 838 18.25 3.37 29.87
CA ASP A 838 17.11 2.54 30.26
C ASP A 838 16.43 1.83 29.08
N PHE A 839 16.93 2.00 27.84
CA PHE A 839 16.39 1.31 26.67
C PHE A 839 16.90 -0.14 26.58
N SER A 840 16.00 -1.03 26.16
CA SER A 840 16.41 -2.35 25.71
C SER A 840 17.15 -2.30 24.37
N ARG A 841 18.16 -3.17 24.22
CA ARG A 841 18.84 -3.49 22.96
C ARG A 841 18.58 -4.93 22.51
N ASP A 842 17.80 -5.68 23.29
CA ASP A 842 17.49 -7.08 23.03
C ASP A 842 16.12 -7.21 22.38
N PRO A 843 16.01 -7.68 21.12
CA PRO A 843 14.71 -7.88 20.49
C PRO A 843 13.81 -8.86 21.26
N CYS A 844 14.38 -9.81 22.02
CA CYS A 844 13.62 -10.77 22.81
C CYS A 844 12.93 -10.16 24.05
N ASP A 845 13.35 -8.95 24.47
CA ASP A 845 12.70 -8.23 25.56
C ASP A 845 11.42 -7.50 25.08
N ILE A 846 11.22 -7.36 23.77
CA ILE A 846 10.03 -6.72 23.19
C ILE A 846 8.92 -7.74 23.03
N VAL A 847 7.92 -7.67 23.91
CA VAL A 847 6.82 -8.66 24.01
C VAL A 847 5.46 -8.02 23.79
N VAL A 848 4.46 -8.84 23.44
CA VAL A 848 3.07 -8.38 23.23
C VAL A 848 2.30 -8.41 24.55
N TRP A 849 1.71 -7.27 24.89
CA TRP A 849 0.78 -7.11 26.00
C TRP A 849 -0.64 -6.98 25.47
N GLU A 850 -1.59 -7.59 26.16
CA GLU A 850 -3.02 -7.43 25.92
C GLU A 850 -3.71 -6.79 27.12
N VAL A 851 -4.68 -5.94 26.82
CA VAL A 851 -5.61 -5.40 27.81
C VAL A 851 -7.04 -5.61 27.36
N GLN A 852 -7.92 -5.87 28.32
CA GLN A 852 -9.37 -5.84 28.08
C GLN A 852 -9.85 -4.40 28.27
N VAL A 853 -10.61 -3.89 27.32
CA VAL A 853 -11.06 -2.49 27.27
C VAL A 853 -12.57 -2.38 27.24
N LYS A 854 -13.07 -1.21 27.61
CA LYS A 854 -14.49 -0.83 27.47
C LYS A 854 -14.56 0.56 26.85
N PRO A 855 -15.53 0.82 25.97
CA PRO A 855 -15.65 2.12 25.33
C PRO A 855 -16.14 3.18 26.32
N THR A 856 -15.61 4.40 26.23
CA THR A 856 -16.17 5.58 26.95
C THR A 856 -17.39 6.15 26.25
N ARG A 857 -17.48 5.90 24.94
CA ARG A 857 -18.53 6.37 24.04
C ARG A 857 -18.58 5.45 22.83
N LEU A 858 -19.73 5.39 22.18
CA LEU A 858 -19.86 4.73 20.88
C LEU A 858 -19.44 5.72 19.77
N PHE A 859 -18.61 5.25 18.86
CA PHE A 859 -18.31 5.94 17.61
C PHE A 859 -19.22 5.36 16.53
N SER A 860 -19.76 6.21 15.66
CA SER A 860 -20.74 5.81 14.64
C SER A 860 -20.40 6.48 13.31
N THR A 861 -20.67 5.79 12.21
CA THR A 861 -20.68 6.36 10.86
C THR A 861 -21.95 7.16 10.56
N GLN A 862 -23.00 6.93 11.33
CA GLN A 862 -24.26 7.68 11.26
C GLN A 862 -24.24 8.79 12.31
N SER A 863 -24.12 10.06 11.89
CA SER A 863 -24.80 11.20 12.52
C SER A 863 -24.30 12.56 12.01
N MET A 864 -25.25 13.49 11.86
CA MET A 864 -25.08 14.95 11.74
C MET A 864 -24.29 15.57 12.92
N PHE A 865 -24.03 14.81 13.99
CA PHE A 865 -23.46 15.25 15.27
C PHE A 865 -22.14 14.56 15.69
N ASN A 866 -21.61 13.60 14.90
CA ASN A 866 -20.33 12.94 15.24
C ASN A 866 -19.48 12.70 13.97
N PRO A 867 -18.58 13.63 13.60
CA PRO A 867 -17.88 13.61 12.31
C PRO A 867 -16.71 12.60 12.24
N VAL A 868 -16.56 11.69 13.22
CA VAL A 868 -15.38 10.83 13.37
C VAL A 868 -15.77 9.37 13.29
N SER A 869 -15.39 8.72 12.19
CA SER A 869 -15.66 7.30 11.96
C SER A 869 -14.75 6.41 12.84
N PRO A 870 -15.27 5.34 13.47
CA PRO A 870 -14.44 4.36 14.18
C PRO A 870 -13.46 3.63 13.26
N TYR A 871 -13.73 3.61 11.96
CA TYR A 871 -13.00 2.86 10.95
C TYR A 871 -11.76 3.57 10.42
N ASP A 872 -11.51 4.79 10.88
CA ASP A 872 -10.35 5.56 10.45
C ASP A 872 -9.09 5.16 11.21
N PHE A 873 -8.00 4.95 10.47
CA PHE A 873 -6.65 4.60 10.94
C PHE A 873 -5.98 5.74 11.74
N ARG A 874 -6.51 6.05 12.92
CA ARG A 874 -6.18 7.25 13.71
C ARG A 874 -6.13 6.99 15.22
N THR A 875 -6.10 5.72 15.63
CA THR A 875 -6.00 5.34 17.04
C THR A 875 -4.57 5.50 17.53
N HIS A 876 -4.38 6.20 18.65
CA HIS A 876 -3.13 6.21 19.42
C HIS A 876 -3.43 5.65 20.82
N LEU A 877 -2.42 5.06 21.45
CA LEU A 877 -2.49 4.67 22.87
C LEU A 877 -1.74 5.68 23.72
N LEU A 878 -2.37 6.12 24.80
CA LEU A 878 -1.75 6.98 25.81
C LEU A 878 -1.50 6.15 27.06
N PHE A 879 -0.25 6.13 27.49
CA PHE A 879 0.19 5.55 28.75
C PHE A 879 0.58 6.68 29.70
N TYR A 880 0.08 6.64 30.93
CA TYR A 880 0.33 7.73 31.88
C TYR A 880 0.34 7.22 33.32
N ARG A 881 1.06 7.96 34.17
CA ARG A 881 1.03 7.78 35.62
C ARG A 881 -0.27 8.34 36.19
N SER A 882 -1.17 7.45 36.62
CA SER A 882 -2.53 7.83 37.03
C SER A 882 -2.59 8.54 38.38
N ASP A 883 -1.51 8.48 39.15
CA ASP A 883 -1.32 9.24 40.39
C ASP A 883 -0.90 10.70 40.15
N LEU A 884 -0.40 11.02 38.95
CA LEU A 884 0.10 12.36 38.62
C LEU A 884 -0.85 13.15 37.71
N MET A 885 -1.61 12.47 36.84
CA MET A 885 -2.53 13.12 35.90
C MET A 885 -3.63 12.20 35.40
N GLY A 886 -4.63 12.79 34.74
CA GLY A 886 -5.62 12.06 33.93
C GLY A 886 -5.41 12.26 32.43
N PRO A 887 -6.06 11.45 31.57
CA PRO A 887 -5.91 11.51 30.11
C PRO A 887 -6.15 12.90 29.48
N PRO A 888 -7.14 13.71 29.91
CA PRO A 888 -7.39 15.02 29.32
C PRO A 888 -6.20 15.99 29.41
N ALA A 889 -5.33 15.84 30.42
CA ALA A 889 -4.14 16.68 30.59
C ALA A 889 -3.14 16.52 29.43
N VAL A 890 -3.14 15.36 28.78
CA VAL A 890 -2.31 15.06 27.60
C VAL A 890 -3.12 15.23 26.33
N ILE A 891 -4.26 14.54 26.19
CA ILE A 891 -5.01 14.45 24.93
C ILE A 891 -5.41 15.85 24.42
N ASN A 892 -5.93 16.71 25.29
CA ASN A 892 -6.39 18.06 24.90
C ASN A 892 -5.24 19.05 24.64
N HIS A 893 -4.02 18.71 25.07
CA HIS A 893 -2.87 19.60 25.07
C HIS A 893 -1.67 19.07 24.29
N LEU A 894 -1.79 17.93 23.61
CA LEU A 894 -0.68 17.26 22.93
C LEU A 894 0.06 18.19 21.96
N ALA A 895 -0.68 18.98 21.18
CA ALA A 895 -0.09 19.94 20.25
C ALA A 895 0.69 21.08 20.95
N SER A 896 0.33 21.44 22.19
CA SER A 896 1.08 22.42 22.99
C SER A 896 2.25 21.80 23.75
N ILE A 897 2.11 20.55 24.18
CA ILE A 897 3.18 19.75 24.79
C ILE A 897 4.30 19.58 23.76
N PHE A 898 3.95 19.19 22.54
CA PHE A 898 4.90 19.12 21.44
C PHE A 898 5.63 20.44 21.19
N GLU A 899 4.95 21.60 21.24
CA GLU A 899 5.57 22.93 21.10
C GLU A 899 6.30 23.42 22.37
N GLY A 900 6.60 22.54 23.32
CA GLY A 900 7.48 22.83 24.46
C GLY A 900 6.79 23.14 25.79
N LYS A 901 5.46 22.94 25.91
CA LYS A 901 4.77 23.07 27.21
C LYS A 901 5.40 22.11 28.23
N ALA A 902 5.82 22.66 29.38
CA ALA A 902 6.57 21.91 30.39
C ALA A 902 5.73 20.83 31.11
N SER A 903 4.42 21.06 31.26
CA SER A 903 3.49 20.12 31.90
C SER A 903 2.62 19.40 30.86
N PRO A 904 2.48 18.07 30.94
CA PRO A 904 3.06 17.18 31.97
C PRO A 904 4.56 16.91 31.77
N ALA A 905 5.28 16.65 32.87
CA ALA A 905 6.74 16.50 32.85
C ALA A 905 7.21 15.29 32.03
N PRO A 906 8.41 15.32 31.40
CA PRO A 906 8.97 14.16 30.72
C PRO A 906 9.01 12.91 31.61
N GLY A 907 8.72 11.74 31.03
CA GLY A 907 8.74 10.45 31.73
C GLY A 907 7.50 10.11 32.56
N THR A 908 6.52 11.02 32.68
CA THR A 908 5.26 10.77 33.40
C THR A 908 4.13 10.22 32.51
N PHE A 909 4.31 10.27 31.19
CA PHE A 909 3.43 9.69 30.19
C PHE A 909 4.22 9.39 28.91
N PHE A 910 3.68 8.54 28.04
CA PHE A 910 4.17 8.35 26.67
C PHE A 910 3.02 7.93 25.74
N ILE A 911 3.25 8.05 24.43
CA ILE A 911 2.29 7.75 23.37
C ILE A 911 2.86 6.63 22.50
N LEU A 912 1.98 5.73 22.10
CA LEU A 912 2.27 4.66 21.17
C LEU A 912 1.37 4.81 19.93
N THR A 913 2.00 4.91 18.76
CA THR A 913 1.36 5.05 17.44
C THR A 913 1.16 3.71 16.72
N SER A 914 1.92 2.66 17.06
CA SER A 914 1.89 1.34 16.43
C SER A 914 1.14 0.24 17.22
N GLN A 915 -0.17 0.08 17.02
CA GLN A 915 -0.95 -0.95 17.71
C GLN A 915 -0.92 -2.30 16.97
N GLU A 916 -0.72 -3.40 17.70
CA GLU A 916 -0.76 -4.77 17.15
C GLU A 916 -2.21 -5.13 16.78
N HIS A 917 -3.13 -4.86 17.71
CA HIS A 917 -4.56 -5.12 17.55
C HIS A 917 -5.37 -4.05 18.27
N VAL A 918 -6.46 -3.61 17.66
CA VAL A 918 -7.43 -2.72 18.29
C VAL A 918 -8.82 -3.22 17.97
N GLN A 919 -9.54 -3.64 19.02
CA GLN A 919 -10.99 -3.70 19.03
C GLN A 919 -11.46 -3.01 20.31
N TYR A 920 -11.86 -1.75 20.19
CA TYR A 920 -12.04 -0.87 21.35
C TYR A 920 -13.18 -1.28 22.29
N GLU A 921 -14.08 -2.18 21.86
CA GLU A 921 -15.09 -2.80 22.71
C GLU A 921 -14.62 -4.04 23.49
N THR A 922 -13.51 -4.67 23.09
CA THR A 922 -13.06 -5.94 23.68
C THR A 922 -11.63 -5.88 24.17
N SER A 923 -10.64 -5.86 23.27
CA SER A 923 -9.23 -5.89 23.65
C SER A 923 -8.33 -5.06 22.74
N ILE A 924 -7.21 -4.64 23.31
CA ILE A 924 -6.14 -3.94 22.59
C ILE A 924 -4.82 -4.65 22.89
N ARG A 925 -4.01 -4.84 21.84
CA ARG A 925 -2.67 -5.43 21.95
C ARG A 925 -1.61 -4.44 21.47
N PHE A 926 -0.47 -4.42 22.16
CA PHE A 926 0.66 -3.54 21.84
C PHE A 926 1.98 -4.16 22.32
N ARG A 927 3.09 -3.73 21.75
CA ARG A 927 4.44 -4.17 22.15
C ARG A 927 5.11 -3.18 23.09
N LEU A 928 5.76 -3.69 24.13
CA LEU A 928 6.64 -2.94 25.04
C LEU A 928 7.76 -3.84 25.57
N SER A 929 8.86 -3.22 26.03
CA SER A 929 9.90 -3.92 26.81
C SER A 929 9.31 -4.57 28.06
N ARG A 930 9.53 -5.88 28.19
CA ARG A 930 9.15 -6.66 29.37
C ARG A 930 9.84 -6.11 30.61
N ARG A 931 11.16 -5.88 30.52
CA ARG A 931 11.97 -5.27 31.58
C ARG A 931 11.39 -3.94 32.06
N ARG A 932 11.00 -3.05 31.14
CA ARG A 932 10.42 -1.74 31.48
C ARG A 932 9.10 -1.90 32.24
N VAL A 933 8.20 -2.74 31.74
CA VAL A 933 6.90 -2.97 32.35
C VAL A 933 7.06 -3.55 33.75
N GLU A 934 7.85 -4.62 33.89
CA GLU A 934 8.00 -5.36 35.15
C GLU A 934 8.82 -4.62 36.21
N LEU A 935 9.94 -3.99 35.84
CA LEU A 935 10.87 -3.41 36.82
C LEU A 935 10.54 -1.96 37.21
N LYS A 936 9.88 -1.21 36.32
CA LYS A 936 9.59 0.22 36.48
C LYS A 936 8.09 0.50 36.51
N MET A 937 7.37 0.22 35.43
CA MET A 937 5.98 0.69 35.31
C MET A 937 5.04 0.08 36.34
N ARG A 938 5.19 -1.21 36.68
CA ARG A 938 4.37 -1.84 37.75
C ARG A 938 4.54 -1.19 39.13
N LYS A 939 5.64 -0.47 39.38
CA LYS A 939 5.88 0.26 40.64
C LYS A 939 5.35 1.69 40.62
N GLU A 940 4.99 2.21 39.44
CA GLU A 940 4.73 3.64 39.19
C GLU A 940 3.25 3.96 38.84
N LYS A 941 2.30 3.05 39.14
CA LYS A 941 0.85 3.25 38.94
C LYS A 941 0.48 3.73 37.52
N TRP A 942 0.93 2.98 36.51
CA TRP A 942 0.63 3.29 35.11
C TRP A 942 -0.77 2.82 34.69
N SER A 943 -1.40 3.58 33.81
CA SER A 943 -2.67 3.25 33.15
C SER A 943 -2.57 3.50 31.64
N MET A 944 -3.41 2.83 30.86
CA MET A 944 -3.53 3.01 29.41
C MET A 944 -4.95 3.40 28.99
N VAL A 945 -5.06 4.29 28.00
CA VAL A 945 -6.29 4.55 27.23
C VAL A 945 -6.00 4.59 25.73
N ALA A 946 -6.98 4.18 24.92
CA ALA A 946 -6.99 4.50 23.49
C ALA A 946 -7.69 5.83 23.23
N TYR A 947 -7.17 6.60 22.28
CA TYR A 947 -7.78 7.87 21.86
C TYR A 947 -7.58 8.12 20.36
N ARG A 948 -8.38 9.06 19.84
CA ARG A 948 -8.36 9.51 18.45
C ARG A 948 -7.41 10.68 18.25
N ASN A 949 -6.36 10.51 17.46
CA ASN A 949 -5.35 11.55 17.24
C ASN A 949 -5.85 12.74 16.40
N ASP A 950 -6.89 12.55 15.60
CA ASP A 950 -7.49 13.54 14.71
C ASP A 950 -8.50 14.45 15.43
N SER A 951 -9.29 13.86 16.34
CA SER A 951 -10.39 14.54 17.03
C SER A 951 -10.13 14.82 18.50
N GLY A 952 -9.12 14.20 19.12
CA GLY A 952 -8.81 14.34 20.54
C GLY A 952 -9.83 13.65 21.47
N HIS A 953 -10.68 12.76 20.95
CA HIS A 953 -11.61 12.01 21.78
C HIS A 953 -10.96 10.78 22.40
N GLN A 954 -11.08 10.64 23.73
CA GLN A 954 -10.79 9.38 24.42
C GLN A 954 -11.83 8.33 23.99
N ALA A 955 -11.34 7.13 23.64
CA ALA A 955 -12.16 6.05 23.12
C ALA A 955 -12.45 4.96 24.15
N THR A 956 -11.52 4.68 25.07
CA THR A 956 -11.67 3.62 26.09
C THR A 956 -11.54 4.16 27.50
N VAL A 957 -12.14 3.44 28.46
CA VAL A 957 -11.95 3.69 29.90
C VAL A 957 -10.49 3.37 30.27
N PRO A 958 -9.86 4.08 31.23
CA PRO A 958 -8.51 3.76 31.69
C PRO A 958 -8.39 2.33 32.20
N VAL A 959 -7.35 1.63 31.72
CA VAL A 959 -6.99 0.28 32.18
C VAL A 959 -5.66 0.34 32.92
N ALA A 960 -5.71 0.07 34.22
CA ALA A 960 -4.53 0.07 35.09
C ALA A 960 -3.61 -1.13 34.80
N ILE A 961 -2.30 -0.94 34.99
CA ILE A 961 -1.23 -1.90 34.64
C ILE A 961 -1.36 -3.28 35.29
N GLU A 962 -2.09 -3.39 36.39
CA GLU A 962 -2.38 -4.65 37.07
C GLU A 962 -3.23 -5.60 36.21
N HIS A 963 -3.97 -5.06 35.23
CA HIS A 963 -4.83 -5.82 34.31
C HIS A 963 -4.19 -6.10 32.96
N TRP A 964 -2.89 -5.79 32.79
CA TRP A 964 -2.18 -6.06 31.54
C TRP A 964 -1.65 -7.49 31.57
N ALA A 965 -2.05 -8.27 30.57
CA ALA A 965 -1.65 -9.66 30.41
C ALA A 965 -0.55 -9.78 29.35
N LEU A 966 0.44 -10.62 29.62
CA LEU A 966 1.44 -11.01 28.63
C LEU A 966 0.82 -12.08 27.71
N ILE A 967 0.83 -11.86 26.40
CA ILE A 967 0.49 -12.92 25.45
C ILE A 967 1.74 -13.76 25.22
N ALA A 968 1.66 -15.06 25.53
CA ALA A 968 2.68 -15.99 25.09
C ALA A 968 2.71 -15.97 23.56
N ASP A 969 3.88 -15.70 22.96
CA ASP A 969 4.05 -15.68 21.52
C ASP A 969 3.65 -17.05 20.95
N SER A 970 2.40 -17.21 20.54
CA SER A 970 1.92 -18.41 19.84
C SER A 970 2.43 -18.48 18.41
N ASP A 971 3.11 -17.44 17.91
CA ASP A 971 3.63 -17.32 16.54
C ASP A 971 5.06 -16.73 16.48
N GLY A 972 5.79 -16.74 17.59
CA GLY A 972 7.10 -16.10 17.75
C GLY A 972 8.19 -17.04 18.28
N ASP A 973 8.20 -18.30 17.84
CA ASP A 973 9.34 -19.18 18.14
C ASP A 973 10.54 -18.72 17.29
N PHE A 974 11.45 -17.97 17.91
CA PHE A 974 12.81 -17.77 17.40
C PHE A 974 13.49 -19.14 17.43
N GLY A 975 13.28 -19.89 16.35
CA GLY A 975 13.34 -21.35 16.33
C GLY A 975 14.48 -21.96 17.12
N LEU A 976 14.12 -22.60 18.24
CA LEU A 976 14.88 -23.67 18.90
C LEU A 976 13.94 -24.41 19.90
N SER A 977 12.89 -25.11 19.43
CA SER A 977 12.47 -26.42 20.00
C SER A 977 11.31 -27.08 19.22
N GLU A 978 11.24 -28.41 19.26
CA GLU A 978 10.31 -29.28 18.51
C GLU A 978 8.82 -29.13 18.91
N PRO A 979 7.87 -29.44 17.99
CA PRO A 979 6.45 -29.13 18.17
C PRO A 979 5.70 -30.19 18.99
N GLY A 980 4.92 -29.74 19.99
CA GLY A 980 4.09 -30.64 20.80
C GLY A 980 2.88 -29.94 21.46
N LEU A 981 1.69 -30.28 20.96
CA LEU A 981 0.37 -30.28 21.61
C LEU A 981 0.07 -29.20 22.68
N ALA A 982 -0.53 -28.08 22.29
CA ALA A 982 -1.35 -27.27 23.20
C ALA A 982 -2.34 -26.34 22.46
N SER A 983 -3.35 -26.89 21.79
CA SER A 983 -4.54 -26.11 21.40
C SER A 983 -5.78 -27.00 21.37
N ARG A 984 -6.31 -27.32 22.56
CA ARG A 984 -7.61 -28.01 22.64
C ARG A 984 -8.53 -27.60 23.78
N THR A 985 -8.17 -26.62 24.63
CA THR A 985 -8.92 -26.37 25.88
C THR A 985 -9.59 -25.00 25.99
N ALA A 986 -9.64 -24.20 24.94
CA ALA A 986 -10.34 -22.89 24.97
C ALA A 986 -11.70 -22.88 24.26
N TYR A 987 -12.12 -24.01 23.67
CA TYR A 987 -13.38 -24.12 22.92
C TYR A 987 -14.47 -24.94 23.64
N GLU A 988 -14.12 -25.65 24.71
CA GLU A 988 -15.07 -26.50 25.47
C GLU A 988 -15.65 -25.80 26.71
N SER A 989 -15.04 -24.71 27.20
CA SER A 989 -15.52 -23.99 28.40
C SER A 989 -16.62 -22.95 28.14
N ALA A 990 -17.10 -22.80 26.91
CA ALA A 990 -18.16 -21.85 26.54
C ALA A 990 -19.49 -22.55 26.16
N LEU A 991 -19.58 -23.87 26.33
CA LEU A 991 -20.77 -24.67 26.01
C LEU A 991 -21.42 -25.34 27.23
N GLU A 992 -20.99 -25.03 28.46
CA GLU A 992 -21.59 -25.56 29.71
C GLU A 992 -22.33 -24.50 30.56
N GLU A 993 -22.61 -23.31 30.04
CA GLU A 993 -23.50 -22.31 30.71
C GLU A 993 -24.82 -22.08 29.96
N LEU A 994 -25.25 -23.06 29.17
CA LEU A 994 -26.61 -23.16 28.64
C LEU A 994 -27.14 -24.59 28.81
N ASP A 995 -27.40 -24.94 30.07
CA ASP A 995 -28.41 -25.93 30.49
C ASP A 995 -29.12 -25.42 31.75
#